data_AF-A0A812Q3D3-F1
#
_entry.id   AF-A0A812Q3D3-F1
#
_cell.length_a   1.000
_cell.length_b   1.000
_cell.length_c   1.000
_cell.angle_alpha   90.00
_cell.angle_beta   90.00
_cell.angle_gamma   90.00
#
_symmetry.space_group_name_H-M   'P 1'
#
loop_
_entity.id
_entity.type
_entity.pdbx_description
1 polymer ?
#
loop_
_entity_poly.entity_id
_entity_poly.type
_entity_poly.pdbx_seq_one_letter_code
_entity_poly.pdbx_strand_id
1 'polypeptide(L)'
;MPDSDVSWLQGYQSSEGLRVGCIACYKLVQQADPGNLPPVASSPFPWFPVATLTGTLKNISRHEKCPGHQQAVRQFWCEAPQDKQLPEEDAAPAEAQWSSLWKVFQSKRYLEQESDQVILRAKARKMMFCLAEALRSRHRVQLRSSECVTLTLDEAKTRLLVRFTSIGQDLKVHRGILGMHRSKATGHQAILASLDHIQRSACTELHEHPQAPSSKIEVVPNFQEELYEHIRQVTQVWNSDAGPDETLAAKESQSISLSVADLRPLLPNIVLVNRDKAHASRRVARRPWLATEELNEVFKAFSKWFSTIEHSSMLQGWHEEFQTQQQDQRKLTTQKSLSYAAHRFDSASKPLATCLLTLPACLLTAIKAYNERRNVAPGQRAHEFLQFVTGAAGAERLVLAGMLADAGDEALILTRAMDRESTDTALIHSEVQSFLRRTQILFVQQECVNVGFCKYMLEEVKQQYVWFDADVPRTIGLPNGIRAASLATCLRKLACWAGVAAKVVGTEFPSFDLMGCFKMFALSDPSSEDGSRQRHCQQLAQEHWEDMARLSQAFYVDPAACAEEYTRLLGIAEEQRRVHRCSNMEAWRLAVEATKRSRATYPLTALRPLLQAYGAFVCSSSGVEQNFSLRDWVASKRRPLSNQHELDHLQIIVAEVADESSLFKEAAHVWMQLYGKPRKSGRRLRGYFKQSKSQDETAPKPLKKWLESRRKEVSELVASATPVQTLDPADVIQEAIDQAGDCWQAKHEQECARQDALVFAKQLEAANKNQLLRHELSNAIAENANLLEDAEAKNRAKRDRLEDKMQLRLSRPQFNLFGMTVHCEAGLFTDVELNRLLLQHHMRLVMGDATVDVFVVADLARASSAFSCIAGLQGSILASCQFLKSGGEVGPAVAFHRALQTKRFLFMSFDFRNEHPLCAAAIRRLTQGNGSTWKTLDTLQDWLRNQIAHAKFASSYLALMTEAEKGEHRQLANHKYAMTLDMFLSFICKVDHSRSALGIGISS
;
A
#
# COMPACT_ATOMS: atom_id res chain seq x y z
N MET A 1 -56.93 -8.83 -31.03
CA MET A 1 -57.54 -7.51 -31.30
C MET A 1 -58.85 -7.79 -32.03
N PRO A 2 -59.96 -7.10 -31.72
CA PRO A 2 -61.18 -7.22 -32.52
C PRO A 2 -61.00 -6.51 -33.86
N ASP A 3 -61.62 -7.07 -34.90
CA ASP A 3 -61.55 -6.67 -36.32
C ASP A 3 -62.08 -5.24 -36.56
N SER A 4 -61.19 -4.25 -36.49
CA SER A 4 -61.41 -2.94 -37.10
C SER A 4 -60.18 -2.59 -37.93
N ASP A 5 -60.38 -2.39 -39.24
CA ASP A 5 -59.34 -2.10 -40.26
C ASP A 5 -58.67 -0.72 -40.11
N VAL A 6 -58.65 -0.16 -38.90
CA VAL A 6 -58.08 1.16 -38.63
C VAL A 6 -56.74 1.00 -37.90
N SER A 7 -55.65 1.23 -38.64
CA SER A 7 -54.30 1.25 -38.09
C SER A 7 -54.17 2.29 -36.96
N TRP A 8 -53.61 1.90 -35.81
CA TRP A 8 -53.26 2.81 -34.71
C TRP A 8 -52.15 3.81 -35.09
N LEU A 9 -51.41 3.51 -36.15
CA LEU A 9 -50.40 4.36 -36.75
C LEU A 9 -51.06 5.17 -37.87
N GLN A 10 -50.94 6.49 -37.80
CA GLN A 10 -51.52 7.39 -38.80
C GLN A 10 -50.45 8.34 -39.32
N GLY A 11 -50.48 8.56 -40.64
CA GLY A 11 -49.61 9.50 -41.32
C GLY A 11 -50.42 10.56 -42.05
N TYR A 12 -49.91 11.79 -42.10
CA TYR A 12 -50.45 12.84 -42.97
C TYR A 12 -49.32 13.67 -43.57
N GLN A 13 -49.55 14.18 -44.77
CA GLN A 13 -48.59 15.03 -45.46
C GLN A 13 -48.71 16.47 -44.94
N SER A 14 -47.61 17.02 -44.41
CA SER A 14 -47.52 18.44 -44.03
C SER A 14 -46.58 19.20 -44.98
N SER A 15 -46.60 20.53 -44.95
CA SER A 15 -45.66 21.39 -45.70
C SER A 15 -44.19 21.12 -45.36
N GLU A 16 -43.92 20.55 -44.19
CA GLU A 16 -42.58 20.19 -43.70
C GLU A 16 -42.21 18.71 -43.94
N GLY A 17 -43.11 17.92 -44.57
CA GLY A 17 -42.90 16.50 -44.88
C GLY A 17 -43.98 15.57 -44.32
N LEU A 18 -43.82 14.26 -44.56
CA LEU A 18 -44.73 13.21 -44.07
C LEU A 18 -44.59 13.09 -42.55
N ARG A 19 -45.66 13.35 -41.81
CA ARG A 19 -45.70 13.21 -40.35
C ARG A 19 -46.36 11.90 -39.99
N VAL A 20 -45.77 11.11 -39.09
CA VAL A 20 -46.28 9.79 -38.68
C VAL A 20 -46.35 9.72 -37.15
N GLY A 21 -47.51 9.35 -36.62
CA GLY A 21 -47.77 9.29 -35.18
C GLY A 21 -48.77 8.20 -34.81
N CYS A 22 -49.07 8.08 -33.52
CA CYS A 22 -50.04 7.12 -33.00
C CYS A 22 -51.30 7.84 -32.53
N ILE A 23 -52.44 7.59 -33.19
CA ILE A 23 -53.69 8.29 -32.89
C ILE A 23 -54.25 7.92 -31.52
N ALA A 24 -54.09 6.67 -31.08
CA ALA A 24 -54.50 6.24 -29.76
C ALA A 24 -53.76 7.01 -28.66
N CYS A 25 -52.44 7.18 -28.84
CA CYS A 25 -51.60 7.92 -27.89
C CYS A 25 -51.92 9.42 -27.91
N TYR A 26 -52.15 9.99 -29.09
CA TYR A 26 -52.56 11.39 -29.23
C TYR A 26 -53.87 11.69 -28.51
N LYS A 27 -54.91 10.89 -28.73
CA LYS A 27 -56.20 11.07 -28.05
C LYS A 27 -56.08 10.90 -26.54
N LEU A 28 -55.28 9.93 -26.07
CA LEU A 28 -55.05 9.76 -24.64
C LEU A 28 -54.36 10.99 -24.01
N VAL A 29 -53.42 11.61 -24.72
CA VAL A 29 -52.76 12.84 -24.27
C VAL A 29 -53.72 14.04 -24.30
N GLN A 30 -54.57 14.16 -25.33
CA GLN A 30 -55.56 15.24 -25.41
C GLN A 30 -56.65 15.17 -24.32
N GLN A 31 -56.99 13.96 -23.87
CA GLN A 31 -58.00 13.74 -22.83
C GLN A 31 -57.44 13.84 -21.41
N ALA A 32 -56.12 13.99 -21.26
CA ALA A 32 -55.46 14.08 -19.97
C ALA A 32 -55.41 15.51 -19.45
N ASP A 33 -55.54 15.66 -18.13
CA ASP A 33 -55.44 16.94 -17.44
C ASP A 33 -53.99 17.49 -17.60
N PRO A 34 -53.77 18.79 -17.92
CA PRO A 34 -52.43 19.33 -18.19
C PRO A 34 -51.43 19.15 -17.05
N GLY A 35 -51.91 18.98 -15.81
CA GLY A 35 -51.09 18.71 -14.62
C GLY A 35 -50.69 17.24 -14.42
N ASN A 36 -51.29 16.30 -15.16
CA ASN A 36 -51.06 14.86 -14.98
C ASN A 36 -51.10 14.10 -16.32
N LEU A 37 -50.11 14.40 -17.18
CA LEU A 37 -50.01 13.78 -18.49
C LEU A 37 -49.64 12.29 -18.39
N PRO A 38 -50.24 11.43 -19.24
CA PRO A 38 -49.96 10.01 -19.26
C PRO A 38 -48.49 9.76 -19.71
N PRO A 39 -47.87 8.63 -19.31
CA PRO A 39 -46.48 8.32 -19.65
C PRO A 39 -46.17 8.32 -21.15
N VAL A 40 -47.19 8.20 -21.99
CA VAL A 40 -47.04 8.24 -23.45
C VAL A 40 -46.82 9.65 -23.99
N ALA A 41 -47.09 10.72 -23.22
CA ALA A 41 -46.86 12.11 -23.62
C ALA A 41 -45.37 12.45 -23.84
N SER A 42 -44.46 11.76 -23.15
CA SER A 42 -43.01 11.91 -23.35
C SER A 42 -42.49 11.18 -24.60
N SER A 43 -43.34 10.40 -25.26
CA SER A 43 -43.05 9.78 -26.55
C SER A 43 -43.31 10.80 -27.67
N PRO A 44 -42.54 10.79 -28.77
CA PRO A 44 -42.81 11.68 -29.90
C PRO A 44 -44.08 11.28 -30.65
N PHE A 45 -44.50 10.01 -30.59
CA PHE A 45 -45.62 9.46 -31.38
C PHE A 45 -47.00 10.15 -31.17
N PRO A 46 -47.41 10.59 -29.97
CA PRO A 46 -48.60 11.41 -29.82
C PRO A 46 -48.53 12.75 -30.58
N TRP A 47 -47.34 13.28 -30.84
CA TRP A 47 -47.15 14.62 -31.42
C TRP A 47 -46.91 14.62 -32.93
N PHE A 48 -47.02 13.46 -33.60
CA PHE A 48 -46.87 13.30 -35.06
C PHE A 48 -45.61 13.99 -35.63
N PRO A 49 -44.39 13.53 -35.27
CA PRO A 49 -43.15 14.10 -35.79
C PRO A 49 -42.99 13.82 -37.30
N VAL A 50 -42.15 14.62 -37.98
CA VAL A 50 -41.77 14.38 -39.37
C VAL A 50 -40.98 13.07 -39.49
N ALA A 51 -41.41 12.17 -40.36
CA ALA A 51 -40.85 10.83 -40.50
C ALA A 51 -39.57 10.84 -41.34
N THR A 52 -38.43 10.52 -40.72
CA THR A 52 -37.15 10.29 -41.42
C THR A 52 -36.93 8.80 -41.67
N LEU A 53 -36.85 8.39 -42.95
CA LEU A 53 -36.85 6.99 -43.44
C LEU A 53 -35.93 5.99 -42.71
N THR A 54 -34.80 6.42 -42.14
CA THR A 54 -33.82 5.53 -41.51
C THR A 54 -34.07 5.20 -40.02
N GLY A 55 -34.96 5.94 -39.34
CA GLY A 55 -35.23 5.77 -37.90
C GLY A 55 -36.61 5.17 -37.56
N THR A 56 -37.56 5.20 -38.48
CA THR A 56 -38.99 5.08 -38.16
C THR A 56 -39.44 3.65 -37.82
N LEU A 57 -38.97 2.62 -38.53
CA LEU A 57 -39.48 1.24 -38.34
C LEU A 57 -39.10 0.61 -36.98
N LYS A 58 -37.85 0.78 -36.54
CA LYS A 58 -37.42 0.29 -35.20
C LYS A 58 -38.11 1.05 -34.07
N ASN A 59 -38.38 2.34 -34.26
CA ASN A 59 -39.05 3.16 -33.26
C ASN A 59 -40.55 2.85 -33.18
N ILE A 60 -41.21 2.57 -34.30
CA ILE A 60 -42.61 2.11 -34.35
C ILE A 60 -42.76 0.78 -33.62
N SER A 61 -41.88 -0.20 -33.88
CA SER A 61 -41.94 -1.51 -33.18
C SER A 61 -41.65 -1.42 -31.68
N ARG A 62 -40.75 -0.51 -31.26
CA ARG A 62 -40.53 -0.24 -29.82
C ARG A 62 -41.72 0.48 -29.18
N HIS A 63 -42.35 1.40 -29.91
CA HIS A 63 -43.52 2.13 -29.44
C HIS A 63 -44.72 1.20 -29.26
N GLU A 64 -44.99 0.32 -30.22
CA GLU A 64 -46.05 -0.70 -30.15
C GLU A 64 -45.94 -1.58 -28.88
N LYS A 65 -44.70 -1.90 -28.48
CA LYS A 65 -44.41 -2.71 -27.29
C LYS A 65 -44.41 -1.90 -25.98
N CYS A 66 -44.55 -0.57 -26.04
CA CYS A 66 -44.52 0.28 -24.86
C CYS A 66 -45.82 0.13 -24.03
N PRO A 67 -45.74 -0.03 -22.70
CA PRO A 67 -46.93 -0.16 -21.85
C PRO A 67 -47.91 1.02 -21.98
N GLY A 68 -47.40 2.25 -22.12
CA GLY A 68 -48.23 3.45 -22.30
C GLY A 68 -48.99 3.46 -23.63
N HIS A 69 -48.39 2.90 -24.69
CA HIS A 69 -49.06 2.70 -25.97
C HIS A 69 -50.15 1.62 -25.86
N GLN A 70 -49.85 0.47 -25.25
CA GLN A 70 -50.85 -0.59 -25.06
C GLN A 70 -52.05 -0.14 -24.23
N GLN A 71 -51.82 0.74 -23.24
CA GLN A 71 -52.89 1.38 -22.47
C GLN A 71 -53.72 2.33 -23.34
N ALA A 72 -53.06 3.22 -24.09
CA ALA A 72 -53.74 4.15 -24.99
C ALA A 72 -54.59 3.43 -26.04
N VAL A 73 -54.05 2.35 -26.61
CA VAL A 73 -54.75 1.50 -27.59
C VAL A 73 -55.95 0.78 -26.96
N ARG A 74 -55.82 0.26 -25.74
CA ARG A 74 -56.95 -0.34 -25.01
C ARG A 74 -58.03 0.67 -24.68
N GLN A 75 -57.69 1.88 -24.26
CA GLN A 75 -58.66 2.95 -23.98
C GLN A 75 -59.30 3.51 -25.25
N PHE A 76 -58.55 3.54 -26.36
CA PHE A 76 -59.04 4.05 -27.63
C PHE A 76 -59.98 3.08 -28.35
N TRP A 77 -59.82 1.76 -28.17
CA TRP A 77 -60.64 0.74 -28.84
C TRP A 77 -61.63 -0.02 -27.95
N CYS A 78 -61.47 0.01 -26.63
CA CYS A 78 -62.45 -0.55 -25.72
C CYS A 78 -63.13 0.59 -24.97
N GLU A 79 -64.34 0.97 -25.42
CA GLU A 79 -65.25 1.83 -24.65
C GLU A 79 -65.68 1.10 -23.36
N ALA A 80 -64.85 1.11 -22.32
CA ALA A 80 -65.15 0.50 -21.03
C ALA A 80 -64.94 1.50 -19.88
N PRO A 81 -65.76 1.44 -18.81
CA PRO A 81 -65.91 2.51 -17.83
C PRO A 81 -64.67 2.74 -16.96
N GLN A 82 -64.56 3.97 -16.43
CA GLN A 82 -63.45 4.55 -15.66
C GLN A 82 -63.10 3.86 -14.32
N ASP A 83 -63.63 2.69 -13.99
CA ASP A 83 -63.52 2.07 -12.65
C ASP A 83 -62.36 1.08 -12.49
N LYS A 84 -61.14 1.55 -12.70
CA LYS A 84 -59.97 0.99 -11.99
C LYS A 84 -59.09 2.12 -11.52
N GLN A 85 -59.32 2.54 -10.27
CA GLN A 85 -58.36 3.31 -9.50
C GLN A 85 -56.96 2.68 -9.65
N LEU A 86 -56.01 3.55 -9.98
CA LEU A 86 -54.57 3.26 -9.98
C LEU A 86 -54.19 2.62 -8.62
N PRO A 87 -53.38 1.55 -8.58
CA PRO A 87 -52.85 1.05 -7.33
C PRO A 87 -52.01 2.16 -6.67
N GLU A 88 -52.36 2.53 -5.44
CA GLU A 88 -51.64 3.50 -4.62
C GLU A 88 -50.11 3.22 -4.60
N GLU A 89 -49.36 4.26 -4.95
CA GLU A 89 -47.94 4.26 -5.29
C GLU A 89 -47.03 4.54 -4.07
N ASP A 90 -46.83 3.61 -3.12
CA ASP A 90 -46.05 3.98 -1.91
C ASP A 90 -45.26 2.83 -1.22
N ALA A 91 -44.01 2.52 -1.61
CA ALA A 91 -43.04 1.78 -0.75
C ALA A 91 -41.56 1.79 -1.21
N ALA A 92 -40.60 1.66 -0.28
CA ALA A 92 -39.16 1.43 -0.49
C ALA A 92 -38.85 0.12 -1.26
N PRO A 93 -37.63 -0.09 -1.83
CA PRO A 93 -37.28 -1.35 -2.49
C PRO A 93 -37.49 -2.55 -1.56
N ALA A 94 -38.10 -3.61 -2.08
CA ALA A 94 -38.40 -4.81 -1.29
C ALA A 94 -37.12 -5.56 -0.92
N GLU A 95 -37.14 -6.26 0.21
CA GLU A 95 -36.02 -7.08 0.72
C GLU A 95 -35.42 -8.02 -0.35
N ALA A 96 -36.26 -8.61 -1.20
CA ALA A 96 -35.81 -9.47 -2.30
C ALA A 96 -34.91 -8.75 -3.32
N GLN A 97 -35.14 -7.45 -3.57
CA GLN A 97 -34.29 -6.65 -4.47
C GLN A 97 -32.94 -6.34 -3.82
N TRP A 98 -32.93 -6.04 -2.51
CA TRP A 98 -31.70 -5.86 -1.74
C TRP A 98 -30.88 -7.14 -1.69
N SER A 99 -31.50 -8.27 -1.38
CA SER A 99 -30.85 -9.59 -1.35
C SER A 99 -30.29 -9.99 -2.73
N SER A 100 -31.03 -9.71 -3.81
CA SER A 100 -30.53 -9.97 -5.17
C SER A 100 -29.28 -9.14 -5.47
N LEU A 101 -29.30 -7.85 -5.15
CA LEU A 101 -28.18 -6.94 -5.41
C LEU A 101 -26.96 -7.26 -4.53
N TRP A 102 -27.20 -7.58 -3.25
CA TRP A 102 -26.19 -8.03 -2.30
C TRP A 102 -25.42 -9.26 -2.83
N LYS A 103 -26.15 -10.29 -3.28
CA LYS A 103 -25.55 -11.48 -3.89
C LYS A 103 -24.77 -11.17 -5.16
N VAL A 104 -25.28 -10.27 -6.00
CA VAL A 104 -24.57 -9.82 -7.21
C VAL A 104 -23.24 -9.19 -6.85
N PHE A 105 -23.21 -8.29 -5.86
CA PHE A 105 -21.98 -7.63 -5.44
C PHE A 105 -21.00 -8.58 -4.74
N GLN A 106 -21.48 -9.53 -3.93
CA GLN A 106 -20.61 -10.50 -3.25
C GLN A 106 -20.03 -11.61 -4.16
N SER A 107 -20.63 -11.87 -5.32
CA SER A 107 -20.22 -12.98 -6.19
C SER A 107 -19.01 -12.65 -7.09
N LYS A 108 -17.93 -13.43 -6.98
CA LYS A 108 -16.73 -13.32 -7.84
C LYS A 108 -16.93 -13.79 -9.29
N ARG A 109 -18.06 -14.43 -9.64
CA ARG A 109 -18.27 -15.16 -10.92
C ARG A 109 -19.45 -14.71 -11.78
N TYR A 110 -20.24 -13.72 -11.37
CA TYR A 110 -21.58 -13.51 -11.95
C TYR A 110 -21.62 -12.61 -13.19
N LEU A 111 -20.49 -12.06 -13.66
CA LEU A 111 -20.46 -11.23 -14.87
C LEU A 111 -20.73 -12.01 -16.17
N GLU A 112 -20.78 -13.34 -16.13
CA GLU A 112 -21.12 -14.21 -17.28
C GLU A 112 -22.54 -14.78 -17.22
N GLN A 113 -23.29 -14.55 -16.14
CA GLN A 113 -24.70 -14.95 -16.06
C GLN A 113 -25.58 -13.72 -16.33
N GLU A 114 -26.33 -13.77 -17.44
CA GLU A 114 -27.39 -12.81 -17.71
C GLU A 114 -28.36 -12.80 -16.52
N SER A 115 -28.42 -11.68 -15.80
CA SER A 115 -29.36 -11.55 -14.70
C SER A 115 -30.77 -11.35 -15.25
N ASP A 116 -31.71 -12.21 -14.86
CA ASP A 116 -33.14 -12.14 -15.24
C ASP A 116 -33.88 -10.88 -14.74
N GLN A 117 -33.22 -10.04 -13.93
CA GLN A 117 -33.75 -8.75 -13.47
C GLN A 117 -33.02 -7.58 -14.15
N VAL A 118 -33.74 -6.85 -15.02
CA VAL A 118 -33.24 -5.59 -15.57
C VAL A 118 -33.40 -4.48 -14.52
N ILE A 119 -32.49 -4.42 -13.54
CA ILE A 119 -32.37 -3.24 -12.67
C ILE A 119 -31.70 -2.14 -13.51
N LEU A 120 -32.39 -1.02 -13.71
CA LEU A 120 -31.82 0.15 -14.38
C LEU A 120 -30.52 0.56 -13.67
N ARG A 121 -29.43 0.77 -14.42
CA ARG A 121 -28.09 1.09 -13.89
C ARG A 121 -28.11 2.24 -12.87
N ALA A 122 -28.93 3.27 -13.10
CA ALA A 122 -29.09 4.39 -12.19
C ALA A 122 -29.70 3.99 -10.83
N LYS A 123 -30.69 3.07 -10.82
CA LYS A 123 -31.31 2.55 -9.59
C LYS A 123 -30.33 1.67 -8.82
N ALA A 124 -29.58 0.80 -9.50
CA ALA A 124 -28.57 -0.04 -8.88
C ALA A 124 -27.48 0.78 -8.16
N ARG A 125 -27.04 1.90 -8.74
CA ARG A 125 -26.06 2.82 -8.11
C ARG A 125 -26.60 3.43 -6.81
N LYS A 126 -27.84 3.89 -6.80
CA LYS A 126 -28.49 4.43 -5.59
C LYS A 126 -28.65 3.38 -4.50
N MET A 127 -29.06 2.16 -4.89
CA MET A 127 -29.19 1.05 -3.94
C MET A 127 -27.83 0.67 -3.34
N MET A 128 -26.78 0.62 -4.16
CA MET A 128 -25.43 0.36 -3.67
C MET A 128 -24.98 1.41 -2.64
N PHE A 129 -25.21 2.69 -2.92
CA PHE A 129 -24.92 3.76 -1.95
C PHE A 129 -25.69 3.55 -0.63
N CYS A 130 -26.99 3.26 -0.67
CA CYS A 130 -27.78 3.03 0.53
C CYS A 130 -27.29 1.82 1.36
N LEU A 131 -26.86 0.74 0.70
CA LEU A 131 -26.26 -0.42 1.38
C LEU A 131 -24.94 -0.05 2.03
N ALA A 132 -24.06 0.63 1.30
CA ALA A 132 -22.76 1.08 1.83
C ALA A 132 -22.93 2.07 2.99
N GLU A 133 -23.90 2.98 2.91
CA GLU A 133 -24.18 3.94 3.96
C GLU A 133 -24.80 3.29 5.20
N ALA A 134 -25.66 2.28 5.03
CA ALA A 134 -26.15 1.47 6.17
C ALA A 134 -24.99 0.76 6.89
N LEU A 135 -24.04 0.18 6.13
CA LEU A 135 -22.81 -0.39 6.69
C LEU A 135 -21.97 0.66 7.43
N ARG A 136 -21.76 1.84 6.83
CA ARG A 136 -21.03 2.94 7.48
C ARG A 136 -21.73 3.41 8.76
N SER A 137 -23.06 3.46 8.78
CA SER A 137 -23.83 3.79 9.98
C SER A 137 -23.57 2.78 11.10
N ARG A 138 -23.57 1.48 10.81
CA ARG A 138 -23.18 0.44 11.77
C ARG A 138 -21.75 0.61 12.27
N HIS A 139 -20.80 0.88 11.37
CA HIS A 139 -19.41 1.14 11.77
C HIS A 139 -19.30 2.36 12.69
N ARG A 140 -20.01 3.46 12.40
CA ARG A 140 -20.04 4.65 13.26
C ARG A 140 -20.57 4.32 14.66
N VAL A 141 -21.66 3.55 14.76
CA VAL A 141 -22.20 3.11 16.06
C VAL A 141 -21.18 2.26 16.83
N GLN A 142 -20.53 1.31 16.15
CA GLN A 142 -19.50 0.46 16.77
C GLN A 142 -18.29 1.28 17.25
N LEU A 143 -17.80 2.19 16.42
CA LEU A 143 -16.65 3.05 16.74
C LEU A 143 -16.96 4.00 17.91
N ARG A 144 -18.19 4.54 18.02
CA ARG A 144 -18.60 5.34 19.20
C ARG A 144 -18.50 4.57 20.52
N SER A 145 -18.75 3.27 20.50
CA SER A 145 -18.68 2.41 21.69
C SER A 145 -17.32 1.74 21.88
N SER A 146 -16.37 2.00 20.99
CA SER A 146 -15.05 1.36 21.03
C SER A 146 -14.13 2.05 22.04
N GLU A 147 -13.34 1.24 22.76
CA GLU A 147 -12.35 1.67 23.75
C GLU A 147 -10.92 1.51 23.22
N CYS A 148 -10.75 0.61 22.23
CA CYS A 148 -9.49 0.40 21.54
C CYS A 148 -9.73 0.19 20.04
N VAL A 149 -8.95 0.91 19.22
CA VAL A 149 -8.99 0.84 17.76
C VAL A 149 -7.57 0.62 17.20
N THR A 150 -7.49 -0.28 16.24
CA THR A 150 -6.32 -0.47 15.36
C THR A 150 -6.66 0.02 13.96
N LEU A 151 -5.80 0.87 13.40
CA LEU A 151 -5.86 1.25 11.99
C LEU A 151 -4.81 0.48 11.20
N THR A 152 -5.27 -0.21 10.15
CA THR A 152 -4.40 -0.93 9.21
C THR A 152 -4.43 -0.23 7.86
N LEU A 153 -3.26 0.12 7.33
CA LEU A 153 -3.13 0.96 6.14
C LEU A 153 -2.05 0.48 5.18
N ASP A 154 -2.27 0.79 3.90
CA ASP A 154 -1.37 0.49 2.80
C ASP A 154 -1.61 1.51 1.66
N GLU A 155 -0.54 1.90 0.96
CA GLU A 155 -0.57 2.79 -0.18
C GLU A 155 -0.31 2.04 -1.49
N ALA A 156 -1.29 2.01 -2.40
CA ALA A 156 -1.13 1.39 -3.71
C ALA A 156 -1.65 2.28 -4.84
N LYS A 157 -0.79 2.56 -5.82
CA LYS A 157 -1.12 3.35 -7.02
C LYS A 157 -1.81 4.68 -6.66
N THR A 158 -1.16 5.48 -5.81
CA THR A 158 -1.60 6.81 -5.36
C THR A 158 -2.88 6.79 -4.52
N ARG A 159 -3.15 5.69 -3.83
CA ARG A 159 -4.35 5.53 -2.99
C ARG A 159 -3.97 4.97 -1.64
N LEU A 160 -4.46 5.61 -0.59
CA LEU A 160 -4.41 5.10 0.76
C LEU A 160 -5.73 4.39 1.06
N LEU A 161 -5.66 3.12 1.45
CA LEU A 161 -6.81 2.36 1.95
C LEU A 161 -6.62 2.13 3.44
N VAL A 162 -7.65 2.45 4.24
CA VAL A 162 -7.60 2.30 5.71
C VAL A 162 -8.71 1.35 6.17
N ARG A 163 -8.31 0.33 6.92
CA ARG A 163 -9.19 -0.58 7.65
C ARG A 163 -9.12 -0.29 9.13
N PHE A 164 -10.17 -0.66 9.85
CA PHE A 164 -10.19 -0.59 11.30
C PHE A 164 -10.52 -1.96 11.89
N THR A 165 -9.93 -2.24 13.05
CA THR A 165 -10.41 -3.24 14.01
C THR A 165 -10.68 -2.52 15.31
N SER A 166 -11.84 -2.75 15.92
CA SER A 166 -12.28 -2.06 17.12
C SER A 166 -12.94 -3.02 18.09
N ILE A 167 -12.90 -2.68 19.38
CA ILE A 167 -13.54 -3.44 20.45
C ILE A 167 -14.06 -2.49 21.52
N GLY A 168 -15.23 -2.81 22.07
CA GLY A 168 -15.86 -2.03 23.14
C GLY A 168 -15.76 -2.70 24.50
N GLN A 169 -16.64 -2.29 25.40
CA GLN A 169 -16.76 -2.87 26.75
C GLN A 169 -17.36 -4.29 26.74
N ASP A 170 -18.05 -4.67 25.67
CA ASP A 170 -18.65 -5.99 25.49
C ASP A 170 -17.66 -7.05 24.97
N LEU A 171 -16.40 -6.65 24.76
CA LEU A 171 -15.32 -7.46 24.21
C LEU A 171 -15.66 -8.13 22.87
N LYS A 172 -16.56 -7.53 22.07
CA LYS A 172 -16.82 -7.96 20.69
C LYS A 172 -15.90 -7.24 19.72
N VAL A 173 -15.20 -8.03 18.91
CA VAL A 173 -14.32 -7.52 17.87
C VAL A 173 -15.14 -7.14 16.65
N HIS A 174 -15.00 -5.90 16.20
CA HIS A 174 -15.61 -5.36 14.99
C HIS A 174 -14.53 -4.97 13.99
N ARG A 175 -14.72 -5.31 12.71
CA ARG A 175 -13.77 -5.05 11.62
C ARG A 175 -14.47 -4.43 10.44
N GLY A 176 -13.80 -3.52 9.74
CA GLY A 176 -14.36 -2.88 8.56
C GLY A 176 -13.37 -2.04 7.77
N ILE A 177 -13.84 -1.47 6.68
CA ILE A 177 -13.10 -0.46 5.91
C ILE A 177 -13.54 0.91 6.42
N LEU A 178 -12.57 1.69 6.91
CA LEU A 178 -12.81 3.06 7.36
C LEU A 178 -13.01 3.98 6.14
N GLY A 179 -12.12 3.87 5.15
CA GLY A 179 -12.26 4.58 3.89
C GLY A 179 -11.06 4.43 2.96
N MET A 180 -11.13 5.09 1.81
CA MET A 180 -10.08 5.09 0.79
C MET A 180 -9.98 6.48 0.17
N HIS A 181 -8.76 7.02 0.07
CA HIS A 181 -8.51 8.32 -0.53
C HIS A 181 -7.44 8.24 -1.62
N ARG A 182 -7.60 9.00 -2.71
CA ARG A 182 -6.66 9.05 -3.82
C ARG A 182 -5.93 10.39 -3.80
N SER A 183 -4.64 10.37 -3.47
CA SER A 183 -3.78 11.56 -3.49
C SER A 183 -2.63 11.35 -4.48
N LYS A 184 -2.32 12.38 -5.29
CA LYS A 184 -1.11 12.37 -6.14
C LYS A 184 0.14 12.81 -5.37
N ALA A 185 -0.04 13.36 -4.16
CA ALA A 185 1.08 13.68 -3.29
C ALA A 185 1.69 12.40 -2.74
N THR A 186 2.99 12.42 -2.48
CA THR A 186 3.77 11.28 -1.99
C THR A 186 4.45 11.63 -0.68
N GLY A 187 4.80 10.63 0.11
CA GLY A 187 5.53 10.80 1.36
C GLY A 187 4.63 10.83 2.59
N HIS A 188 5.25 10.72 3.77
CA HIS A 188 4.56 10.63 5.07
C HIS A 188 3.46 11.68 5.32
N GLN A 189 3.64 12.94 4.90
CA GLN A 189 2.61 13.98 5.06
C GLN A 189 1.38 13.75 4.17
N ALA A 190 1.58 13.21 2.96
CA ALA A 190 0.47 12.87 2.08
C ALA A 190 -0.37 11.72 2.67
N ILE A 191 0.29 10.79 3.37
CA ILE A 191 -0.37 9.72 4.12
C ILE A 191 -1.20 10.31 5.27
N LEU A 192 -0.62 11.21 6.07
CA LEU A 192 -1.34 11.87 7.18
C LEU A 192 -2.55 12.69 6.71
N ALA A 193 -2.38 13.51 5.67
CA ALA A 193 -3.47 14.29 5.09
C ALA A 193 -4.57 13.39 4.50
N SER A 194 -4.19 12.28 3.85
CA SER A 194 -5.15 11.30 3.33
C SER A 194 -5.87 10.56 4.45
N LEU A 195 -5.19 10.25 5.55
CA LEU A 195 -5.80 9.61 6.72
C LEU A 195 -6.79 10.54 7.41
N ASP A 196 -6.44 11.81 7.63
CA ASP A 196 -7.34 12.82 8.19
C ASP A 196 -8.60 12.96 7.33
N HIS A 197 -8.43 13.06 6.00
CA HIS A 197 -9.55 13.08 5.07
C HIS A 197 -10.45 11.84 5.20
N ILE A 198 -9.85 10.64 5.25
CA ILE A 198 -10.60 9.38 5.42
C ILE A 198 -11.38 9.36 6.74
N GLN A 199 -10.77 9.79 7.85
CA GLN A 199 -11.45 9.86 9.15
C GLN A 199 -12.62 10.85 9.12
N ARG A 200 -12.43 12.04 8.54
CA ARG A 200 -13.50 13.03 8.39
C ARG A 200 -14.65 12.53 7.52
N SER A 201 -14.34 11.89 6.39
CA SER A 201 -15.34 11.27 5.51
C SER A 201 -16.10 10.14 6.21
N ALA A 202 -15.41 9.28 6.98
CA ALA A 202 -16.06 8.20 7.74
C ALA A 202 -17.02 8.74 8.81
N CYS A 203 -16.69 9.89 9.40
CA CYS A 203 -17.49 10.59 10.42
C CYS A 203 -18.54 11.54 9.82
N THR A 204 -18.67 11.61 8.49
CA THR A 204 -19.70 12.41 7.83
C THR A 204 -20.82 11.50 7.33
N GLU A 205 -22.04 11.73 7.83
CA GLU A 205 -23.22 11.03 7.35
C GLU A 205 -23.55 11.47 5.92
N LEU A 206 -23.94 10.49 5.08
CA LEU A 206 -24.37 10.73 3.70
C LEU A 206 -23.31 11.41 2.82
N HIS A 207 -22.03 11.26 3.17
CA HIS A 207 -20.89 11.82 2.44
C HIS A 207 -20.91 11.44 0.96
N GLU A 208 -20.70 12.42 0.07
CA GLU A 208 -20.66 12.27 -1.39
C GLU A 208 -21.84 11.46 -1.99
N HIS A 209 -23.05 11.61 -1.45
CA HIS A 209 -24.21 10.91 -2.00
C HIS A 209 -24.40 11.20 -3.50
N PRO A 210 -24.84 10.23 -4.32
CA PRO A 210 -25.10 10.48 -5.73
C PRO A 210 -26.38 11.33 -5.89
N GLN A 211 -26.22 12.64 -6.14
CA GLN A 211 -27.33 13.55 -6.43
C GLN A 211 -28.14 13.06 -7.64
N ALA A 212 -29.46 13.11 -7.54
CA ALA A 212 -30.32 12.96 -8.70
C ALA A 212 -30.61 14.36 -9.28
N PRO A 213 -30.63 14.54 -10.61
CA PRO A 213 -31.12 15.79 -11.22
C PRO A 213 -32.62 16.07 -10.93
N SER A 214 -33.29 15.21 -10.16
CA SER A 214 -34.71 15.29 -9.81
C SER A 214 -34.99 15.13 -8.31
N SER A 215 -33.98 15.07 -7.42
CA SER A 215 -34.23 14.99 -5.98
C SER A 215 -34.63 16.36 -5.44
N LYS A 216 -35.88 16.50 -4.98
CA LYS A 216 -36.42 17.72 -4.37
C LYS A 216 -35.96 17.94 -2.92
N ILE A 217 -35.19 17.01 -2.35
CA ILE A 217 -34.74 17.05 -0.95
C ILE A 217 -33.27 17.47 -0.96
N GLU A 218 -32.98 18.64 -0.40
CA GLU A 218 -31.62 19.10 -0.12
C GLU A 218 -31.15 18.38 1.15
N VAL A 219 -30.26 17.40 0.98
CA VAL A 219 -29.68 16.65 2.10
C VAL A 219 -28.26 17.15 2.30
N VAL A 220 -28.01 17.78 3.45
CA VAL A 220 -26.69 18.30 3.82
C VAL A 220 -25.92 17.21 4.56
N PRO A 221 -24.71 16.83 4.10
CA PRO A 221 -23.85 15.91 4.83
C PRO A 221 -23.56 16.44 6.24
N ASN A 222 -23.70 15.60 7.26
CA ASN A 222 -23.53 16.00 8.66
C ASN A 222 -22.24 15.42 9.23
N PHE A 223 -21.27 16.28 9.56
CA PHE A 223 -20.00 15.88 10.15
C PHE A 223 -20.12 15.73 11.66
N GLN A 224 -19.73 14.57 12.18
CA GLN A 224 -19.81 14.22 13.59
C GLN A 224 -18.47 14.43 14.29
N GLU A 225 -18.23 15.66 14.74
CA GLU A 225 -16.97 16.05 15.42
C GLU A 225 -16.67 15.16 16.64
N GLU A 226 -17.69 14.84 17.47
CA GLU A 226 -17.51 14.00 18.65
C GLU A 226 -17.00 12.60 18.30
N LEU A 227 -17.51 12.00 17.22
CA LEU A 227 -17.05 10.69 16.76
C LEU A 227 -15.64 10.77 16.19
N TYR A 228 -15.34 11.84 15.44
CA TYR A 228 -14.00 12.07 14.89
C TYR A 228 -12.96 12.22 16.01
N GLU A 229 -13.24 13.03 17.04
CA GLU A 229 -12.36 13.17 18.20
C GLU A 229 -12.25 11.85 18.98
N HIS A 230 -13.37 11.14 19.18
CA HIS A 230 -13.36 9.83 19.85
C HIS A 230 -12.43 8.85 19.15
N ILE A 231 -12.56 8.65 17.83
CA ILE A 231 -11.71 7.74 17.05
C ILE A 231 -10.23 8.11 17.18
N ARG A 232 -9.90 9.41 17.15
CA ARG A 232 -8.51 9.88 17.32
C ARG A 232 -7.95 9.49 18.70
N GLN A 233 -8.76 9.62 19.75
CA GLN A 233 -8.35 9.31 21.12
C GLN A 233 -8.26 7.80 21.39
N VAL A 234 -9.17 6.98 20.85
CA VAL A 234 -9.18 5.52 21.12
C VAL A 234 -8.31 4.69 20.18
N THR A 235 -7.71 5.31 19.15
CA THR A 235 -6.77 4.62 18.26
C THR A 235 -5.43 4.41 18.95
N GLN A 236 -5.10 3.14 19.20
CA GLN A 236 -3.90 2.74 19.95
C GLN A 236 -2.87 2.01 19.08
N VAL A 237 -3.26 1.49 17.92
CA VAL A 237 -2.35 0.74 17.05
C VAL A 237 -2.37 1.28 15.63
N TRP A 238 -1.18 1.50 15.10
CA TRP A 238 -0.91 1.74 13.70
C TRP A 238 -0.27 0.50 13.09
N ASN A 239 -0.92 -0.11 12.10
CA ASN A 239 -0.44 -1.32 11.45
C ASN A 239 -0.18 -1.07 9.96
N SER A 240 1.04 -1.34 9.51
CA SER A 240 1.47 -1.15 8.12
C SER A 240 2.54 -2.17 7.72
N ASP A 241 2.88 -2.22 6.43
CA ASP A 241 3.97 -3.06 5.88
C ASP A 241 5.38 -2.58 6.29
N ALA A 242 5.46 -1.50 7.07
CA ALA A 242 6.66 -0.83 7.54
C ALA A 242 7.50 -0.17 6.45
N GLY A 243 6.85 0.33 5.39
CA GLY A 243 7.50 1.27 4.47
C GLY A 243 8.03 2.52 5.21
N PRO A 244 9.09 3.17 4.69
CA PRO A 244 9.73 4.29 5.38
C PRO A 244 8.79 5.48 5.62
N ASP A 245 7.92 5.76 4.66
CA ASP A 245 6.98 6.89 4.74
C ASP A 245 5.82 6.58 5.70
N GLU A 246 5.31 5.36 5.72
CA GLU A 246 4.28 4.88 6.64
C GLU A 246 4.79 4.88 8.09
N THR A 247 6.03 4.42 8.29
CA THR A 247 6.67 4.39 9.61
C THR A 247 6.90 5.81 10.13
N LEU A 248 7.32 6.73 9.25
CA LEU A 248 7.49 8.13 9.63
C LEU A 248 6.13 8.80 9.87
N ALA A 249 5.11 8.53 9.06
CA ALA A 249 3.76 9.03 9.26
C ALA A 249 3.20 8.60 10.62
N ALA A 250 3.40 7.34 11.02
CA ALA A 250 2.97 6.85 12.33
C ALA A 250 3.63 7.59 13.50
N LYS A 251 4.92 7.97 13.37
CA LYS A 251 5.62 8.78 14.38
C LYS A 251 5.11 10.21 14.41
N GLU A 252 4.94 10.82 13.23
CA GLU A 252 4.50 12.21 13.08
C GLU A 252 3.01 12.38 13.45
N SER A 253 2.17 11.34 13.36
CA SER A 253 0.75 11.41 13.75
C SER A 253 0.53 11.66 15.24
N GLN A 254 1.49 11.32 16.09
CA GLN A 254 1.45 11.59 17.54
C GLN A 254 1.91 13.02 17.89
N SER A 255 2.46 13.74 16.91
CA SER A 255 2.98 15.10 17.09
C SER A 255 2.05 16.12 16.43
N ILE A 256 2.18 17.38 16.83
CA ILE A 256 1.50 18.49 16.15
C ILE A 256 2.17 18.66 14.79
N SER A 257 1.48 18.31 13.70
CA SER A 257 1.96 18.58 12.34
C SER A 257 1.60 20.01 11.96
N LEU A 258 2.59 20.79 11.48
CA LEU A 258 2.37 22.12 10.91
C LEU A 258 1.61 22.08 9.58
N SER A 259 1.52 20.91 8.93
CA SER A 259 0.94 20.73 7.60
C SER A 259 -0.56 20.41 7.61
N VAL A 260 -1.15 20.12 8.77
CA VAL A 260 -2.58 19.84 8.92
C VAL A 260 -3.25 21.13 9.40
N ALA A 261 -4.43 21.46 8.87
CA ALA A 261 -5.16 22.67 9.26
C ALA A 261 -5.53 22.71 10.76
N ASP A 262 -5.36 21.59 11.46
CA ASP A 262 -5.69 21.37 12.86
C ASP A 262 -4.40 21.30 13.69
N LEU A 263 -4.23 22.20 14.66
CA LEU A 263 -3.01 22.32 15.51
C LEU A 263 -2.91 21.21 16.58
N ARG A 264 -3.53 20.06 16.33
CA ARG A 264 -3.64 18.93 17.27
C ARG A 264 -2.98 17.69 16.64
N PRO A 265 -2.35 16.80 17.42
CA PRO A 265 -1.89 15.52 16.90
C PRO A 265 -3.03 14.70 16.31
N LEU A 266 -2.82 14.07 15.16
CA LEU A 266 -3.87 13.30 14.50
C LEU A 266 -4.28 12.08 15.34
N LEU A 267 -3.31 11.32 15.84
CA LEU A 267 -3.50 10.11 16.65
C LEU A 267 -2.58 10.16 17.89
N PRO A 268 -2.98 10.87 18.96
CA PRO A 268 -2.10 11.11 20.11
C PRO A 268 -1.74 9.82 20.88
N ASN A 269 -2.67 8.86 20.96
CA ASN A 269 -2.57 7.72 21.90
C ASN A 269 -2.08 6.41 21.26
N ILE A 270 -1.29 6.48 20.17
CA ILE A 270 -0.68 5.28 19.59
C ILE A 270 0.29 4.66 20.60
N VAL A 271 -0.02 3.45 21.06
CA VAL A 271 0.83 2.60 21.89
C VAL A 271 1.80 1.81 21.02
N LEU A 272 1.32 1.26 19.90
CA LEU A 272 2.12 0.37 19.05
C LEU A 272 2.08 0.78 17.58
N VAL A 273 3.27 0.92 16.98
CA VAL A 273 3.45 0.99 15.52
C VAL A 273 3.90 -0.39 15.09
N ASN A 274 2.93 -1.23 14.68
CA ASN A 274 3.21 -2.59 14.29
C ASN A 274 3.79 -2.64 12.88
N ARG A 275 4.90 -3.38 12.77
CA ARG A 275 5.48 -3.78 11.48
C ARG A 275 4.92 -5.16 11.17
N ASP A 276 4.18 -5.28 10.06
CA ASP A 276 3.44 -6.50 9.69
C ASP A 276 4.26 -7.79 9.95
N LYS A 277 3.68 -8.68 10.76
CA LYS A 277 4.33 -9.92 11.17
C LYS A 277 4.44 -10.92 10.00
N ALA A 278 3.60 -10.82 8.98
CA ALA A 278 3.73 -11.63 7.76
C ALA A 278 4.93 -11.20 6.91
N HIS A 279 5.19 -9.89 6.78
CA HIS A 279 6.46 -9.41 6.23
C HIS A 279 7.67 -9.82 7.07
N ALA A 280 7.53 -9.84 8.39
CA ALA A 280 8.59 -10.30 9.29
C ALA A 280 8.93 -11.78 9.09
N SER A 281 7.94 -12.66 9.01
CA SER A 281 8.16 -14.10 8.73
C SER A 281 8.74 -14.36 7.34
N ARG A 282 8.40 -13.55 6.33
CA ARG A 282 9.03 -13.63 4.99
C ARG A 282 10.55 -13.35 5.06
N ARG A 283 11.02 -12.51 5.99
CA ARG A 283 12.46 -12.25 6.21
C ARG A 283 13.16 -13.46 6.84
N VAL A 284 12.48 -14.23 7.69
CA VAL A 284 12.98 -15.50 8.26
C VAL A 284 13.28 -16.51 7.15
N ALA A 285 12.47 -16.57 6.10
CA ALA A 285 12.76 -17.41 4.93
C ALA A 285 13.95 -16.89 4.11
N ARG A 286 14.00 -15.57 3.87
CA ARG A 286 14.88 -14.97 2.86
C ARG A 286 16.32 -14.76 3.30
N ARG A 287 16.52 -14.20 4.49
CA ARG A 287 17.85 -13.76 4.93
C ARG A 287 18.82 -14.94 5.08
N PRO A 288 18.42 -16.09 5.64
CA PRO A 288 19.32 -17.24 5.73
C PRO A 288 19.75 -17.79 4.36
N TRP A 289 18.89 -17.77 3.33
CA TRP A 289 19.30 -18.18 1.96
C TRP A 289 20.38 -17.27 1.37
N LEU A 290 20.40 -15.99 1.75
CA LEU A 290 21.40 -15.04 1.25
C LEU A 290 22.72 -15.10 2.01
N ALA A 291 22.69 -15.53 3.28
CA ALA A 291 23.87 -15.62 4.13
C ALA A 291 24.77 -16.80 3.75
N THR A 292 24.21 -17.90 3.23
CA THR A 292 24.95 -19.10 2.79
C THR A 292 25.09 -19.12 1.26
N GLU A 293 26.31 -19.01 0.75
CA GLU A 293 26.59 -18.78 -0.67
C GLU A 293 26.11 -19.90 -1.58
N GLU A 294 26.41 -21.16 -1.26
CA GLU A 294 26.01 -22.30 -2.09
C GLU A 294 24.50 -22.55 -2.04
N LEU A 295 23.83 -22.27 -0.91
CA LEU A 295 22.37 -22.33 -0.84
C LEU A 295 21.73 -21.28 -1.75
N ASN A 296 22.31 -20.07 -1.78
CA ASN A 296 21.89 -19.00 -2.68
C ASN A 296 22.11 -19.38 -4.16
N GLU A 297 23.22 -20.03 -4.49
CA GLU A 297 23.50 -20.52 -5.85
C GLU A 297 22.48 -21.57 -6.29
N VAL A 298 22.19 -22.56 -5.44
CA VAL A 298 21.16 -23.59 -5.71
C VAL A 298 19.80 -22.92 -5.93
N PHE A 299 19.40 -22.01 -5.03
CA PHE A 299 18.14 -21.28 -5.17
C PHE A 299 18.07 -20.47 -6.46
N LYS A 300 19.14 -19.74 -6.82
CA LYS A 300 19.21 -18.94 -8.06
C LYS A 300 19.13 -19.81 -9.31
N ALA A 301 19.83 -20.93 -9.36
CA ALA A 301 19.81 -21.84 -10.50
C ALA A 301 18.39 -22.39 -10.75
N PHE A 302 17.73 -22.91 -9.70
CA PHE A 302 16.37 -23.39 -9.80
C PHE A 302 15.38 -22.28 -10.15
N SER A 303 15.51 -21.11 -9.51
CA SER A 303 14.60 -19.99 -9.75
C SER A 303 14.64 -19.41 -11.15
N LYS A 304 15.84 -19.32 -11.72
CA LYS A 304 16.02 -18.95 -13.13
C LYS A 304 15.34 -19.97 -14.06
N TRP A 305 15.42 -21.26 -13.73
CA TRP A 305 14.83 -22.32 -14.54
C TRP A 305 13.30 -22.34 -14.47
N PHE A 306 12.70 -22.43 -13.28
CA PHE A 306 11.23 -22.46 -13.17
C PHE A 306 10.59 -21.14 -13.61
N SER A 307 11.29 -20.00 -13.51
CA SER A 307 10.83 -18.72 -14.08
C SER A 307 10.78 -18.78 -15.61
N THR A 308 11.75 -19.46 -16.23
CA THR A 308 11.80 -19.65 -17.68
C THR A 308 10.65 -20.54 -18.15
N ILE A 309 10.29 -21.57 -17.38
CA ILE A 309 9.08 -22.38 -17.64
C ILE A 309 7.82 -21.52 -17.47
N GLU A 310 7.66 -20.82 -16.34
CA GLU A 310 6.43 -20.06 -16.02
C GLU A 310 6.10 -18.98 -17.05
N HIS A 311 7.11 -18.33 -17.63
CA HIS A 311 6.92 -17.26 -18.62
C HIS A 311 6.95 -17.75 -20.08
N SER A 312 6.90 -19.06 -20.31
CA SER A 312 6.86 -19.65 -21.64
C SER A 312 5.74 -20.68 -21.77
N SER A 313 4.64 -20.30 -22.43
CA SER A 313 3.47 -21.17 -22.64
C SER A 313 3.81 -22.51 -23.31
N MET A 314 4.83 -22.51 -24.18
CA MET A 314 5.32 -23.72 -24.83
C MET A 314 6.11 -24.62 -23.87
N LEU A 315 6.99 -24.05 -23.02
CA LEU A 315 7.70 -24.86 -22.01
C LEU A 315 6.74 -25.40 -20.95
N GLN A 316 5.71 -24.63 -20.58
CA GLN A 316 4.61 -25.13 -19.75
C GLN A 316 3.92 -26.34 -20.39
N GLY A 317 3.65 -26.27 -21.71
CA GLY A 317 3.06 -27.37 -22.47
C GLY A 317 3.95 -28.62 -22.48
N TRP A 318 5.26 -28.48 -22.70
CA TRP A 318 6.19 -29.61 -22.64
C TRP A 318 6.30 -30.20 -21.25
N HIS A 319 6.36 -29.36 -20.22
CA HIS A 319 6.43 -29.83 -18.84
C HIS A 319 5.15 -30.59 -18.43
N GLU A 320 3.98 -30.11 -18.85
CA GLU A 320 2.67 -30.78 -18.69
C GLU A 320 2.62 -32.13 -19.42
N GLU A 321 3.12 -32.18 -20.66
CA GLU A 321 3.24 -33.40 -21.46
C GLU A 321 4.13 -34.44 -20.77
N PHE A 322 5.34 -34.05 -20.35
CA PHE A 322 6.27 -34.96 -19.70
C PHE A 322 5.79 -35.44 -18.33
N GLN A 323 5.10 -34.60 -17.55
CA GLN A 323 4.43 -35.04 -16.31
C GLN A 323 3.40 -36.14 -16.59
N THR A 324 2.65 -36.02 -17.69
CA THR A 324 1.59 -36.97 -18.06
C THR A 324 2.17 -38.29 -18.58
N GLN A 325 3.23 -38.22 -19.40
CA GLN A 325 3.93 -39.39 -19.96
C GLN A 325 4.68 -40.20 -18.90
N GLN A 326 5.14 -39.53 -17.83
CA GLN A 326 5.81 -40.18 -16.71
C GLN A 326 4.86 -40.97 -15.80
N GLN A 327 3.56 -41.10 -16.16
CA GLN A 327 2.43 -41.67 -15.40
C GLN A 327 2.86 -42.24 -14.05
N ASP A 328 2.96 -41.29 -13.14
CA ASP A 328 3.84 -41.32 -12.00
C ASP A 328 3.45 -42.42 -11.00
N GLN A 329 4.42 -43.18 -10.46
CA GLN A 329 4.18 -44.04 -9.28
C GLN A 329 3.54 -43.26 -8.12
N ARG A 330 3.65 -41.92 -8.14
CA ARG A 330 3.23 -40.97 -7.10
C ARG A 330 1.81 -40.41 -7.28
N LYS A 331 1.15 -40.64 -8.43
CA LYS A 331 -0.20 -40.13 -8.74
C LYS A 331 -0.36 -38.61 -8.45
N LEU A 332 0.57 -37.73 -8.80
CA LEU A 332 0.38 -36.27 -8.61
C LEU A 332 -0.53 -35.68 -9.71
N THR A 333 -1.34 -34.67 -9.37
CA THR A 333 -2.12 -33.94 -10.39
C THR A 333 -1.19 -33.09 -11.27
N THR A 334 -1.27 -33.27 -12.60
CA THR A 334 -0.48 -32.51 -13.58
C THR A 334 -0.66 -31.00 -13.40
N GLN A 335 0.45 -30.26 -13.39
CA GLN A 335 0.46 -28.79 -13.25
C GLN A 335 1.04 -28.12 -14.50
N LYS A 336 0.24 -27.24 -15.12
CA LYS A 336 0.67 -26.42 -16.26
C LYS A 336 1.43 -25.15 -15.86
N SER A 337 0.97 -24.47 -14.81
CA SER A 337 1.64 -23.30 -14.22
C SER A 337 2.24 -23.67 -12.88
N LEU A 338 3.48 -23.23 -12.65
CA LEU A 338 4.22 -23.36 -11.40
C LEU A 338 3.83 -22.26 -10.40
N SER A 339 3.15 -21.20 -10.88
CA SER A 339 2.66 -20.06 -10.09
C SER A 339 3.79 -19.23 -9.46
N TYR A 340 4.92 -19.12 -10.13
CA TYR A 340 6.06 -18.32 -9.67
C TYR A 340 5.84 -16.82 -9.89
N ALA A 341 6.22 -16.00 -8.91
CA ALA A 341 6.18 -14.56 -8.98
C ALA A 341 7.51 -13.97 -8.48
N ALA A 342 8.38 -13.50 -9.39
CA ALA A 342 9.73 -13.04 -9.04
C ALA A 342 9.79 -11.92 -7.98
N HIS A 343 8.73 -11.10 -7.86
CA HIS A 343 8.63 -10.05 -6.85
C HIS A 343 8.29 -10.56 -5.44
N ARG A 344 7.87 -11.83 -5.30
CA ARG A 344 7.52 -12.50 -4.02
C ARG A 344 8.44 -13.68 -3.80
N PHE A 345 9.36 -13.55 -2.85
CA PHE A 345 10.36 -14.58 -2.57
C PHE A 345 9.74 -15.92 -2.14
N ASP A 346 8.70 -15.87 -1.31
CA ASP A 346 7.90 -16.99 -0.83
C ASP A 346 7.14 -17.73 -1.94
N SER A 347 6.94 -17.08 -3.10
CA SER A 347 6.34 -17.74 -4.27
C SER A 347 7.26 -18.79 -4.90
N ALA A 348 8.54 -18.83 -4.53
CA ALA A 348 9.52 -19.79 -5.06
C ALA A 348 9.39 -21.20 -4.46
N SER A 349 8.86 -21.34 -3.24
CA SER A 349 8.80 -22.64 -2.56
C SER A 349 7.90 -23.65 -3.28
N LYS A 350 6.77 -23.21 -3.85
CA LYS A 350 5.87 -24.08 -4.62
C LYS A 350 6.52 -24.57 -5.93
N PRO A 351 7.05 -23.69 -6.81
CA PRO A 351 7.82 -24.09 -7.98
C PRO A 351 8.97 -25.04 -7.65
N LEU A 352 9.75 -24.76 -6.60
CA LEU A 352 10.85 -25.63 -6.18
C LEU A 352 10.33 -27.02 -5.79
N ALA A 353 9.30 -27.09 -4.95
CA ALA A 353 8.66 -28.35 -4.55
C ALA A 353 8.12 -29.12 -5.75
N THR A 354 7.41 -28.46 -6.68
CA THR A 354 6.90 -29.09 -7.89
C THR A 354 8.05 -29.62 -8.75
N CYS A 355 9.07 -28.81 -9.03
CA CYS A 355 10.20 -29.20 -9.86
C CYS A 355 10.99 -30.38 -9.29
N LEU A 356 11.13 -30.49 -7.95
CA LEU A 356 11.81 -31.62 -7.32
C LEU A 356 10.94 -32.88 -7.37
N LEU A 357 9.65 -32.77 -7.03
CA LEU A 357 8.71 -33.89 -7.08
C LEU A 357 8.45 -34.38 -8.51
N THR A 358 8.69 -33.56 -9.53
CA THR A 358 8.59 -33.92 -10.95
C THR A 358 9.94 -33.81 -11.67
N LEU A 359 11.04 -34.06 -10.96
CA LEU A 359 12.41 -33.90 -11.47
C LEU A 359 12.61 -34.52 -12.87
N PRO A 360 12.16 -35.76 -13.17
CA PRO A 360 12.31 -36.32 -14.52
C PRO A 360 11.66 -35.44 -15.61
N ALA A 361 10.42 -34.98 -15.37
CA ALA A 361 9.72 -34.10 -16.30
C ALA A 361 10.40 -32.72 -16.41
N CYS A 362 10.95 -32.22 -15.31
CA CYS A 362 11.73 -30.98 -15.27
C CYS A 362 13.01 -31.10 -16.13
N LEU A 363 13.74 -32.20 -15.99
CA LEU A 363 14.96 -32.49 -16.76
C LEU A 363 14.66 -32.69 -18.25
N LEU A 364 13.63 -33.46 -18.61
CA LEU A 364 13.21 -33.66 -20.00
C LEU A 364 12.80 -32.33 -20.66
N THR A 365 12.13 -31.45 -19.92
CA THR A 365 11.80 -30.10 -20.39
C THR A 365 13.07 -29.30 -20.68
N ALA A 366 14.08 -29.38 -19.80
CA ALA A 366 15.36 -28.71 -19.99
C ALA A 366 16.15 -29.29 -21.19
N ILE A 367 16.20 -30.61 -21.33
CA ILE A 367 16.89 -31.30 -22.44
C ILE A 367 16.26 -30.90 -23.78
N LYS A 368 14.92 -30.92 -23.87
CA LYS A 368 14.19 -30.50 -25.08
C LYS A 368 14.40 -29.02 -25.38
N ALA A 369 14.35 -28.16 -24.36
CA ALA A 369 14.63 -26.73 -24.52
C ALA A 369 16.06 -26.45 -24.97
N TYR A 370 17.05 -27.16 -24.44
CA TYR A 370 18.42 -27.09 -24.92
C TYR A 370 18.50 -27.53 -26.38
N ASN A 371 18.00 -28.70 -26.75
CA ASN A 371 18.13 -29.24 -28.11
C ASN A 371 17.40 -28.41 -29.17
N GLU A 372 16.16 -28.00 -28.91
CA GLU A 372 15.34 -27.30 -29.91
C GLU A 372 15.55 -25.78 -29.92
N ARG A 373 16.17 -25.20 -28.88
CA ARG A 373 16.25 -23.74 -28.70
C ARG A 373 17.65 -23.22 -28.31
N ARG A 374 18.73 -23.90 -28.73
CA ARG A 374 20.13 -23.56 -28.40
C ARG A 374 20.49 -22.07 -28.53
N ASN A 375 19.98 -21.41 -29.57
CA ASN A 375 20.37 -20.05 -29.93
C ASN A 375 19.54 -18.93 -29.26
N VAL A 376 18.63 -19.26 -28.33
CA VAL A 376 17.79 -18.27 -27.65
C VAL A 376 17.87 -18.44 -26.13
N ALA A 377 17.55 -17.37 -25.40
CA ALA A 377 17.71 -17.33 -23.94
C ALA A 377 17.11 -18.53 -23.17
N PRO A 378 15.92 -19.08 -23.52
CA PRO A 378 15.43 -20.29 -22.86
C PRO A 378 16.32 -21.53 -23.01
N GLY A 379 16.93 -21.75 -24.17
CA GLY A 379 17.82 -22.90 -24.40
C GLY A 379 19.17 -22.72 -23.71
N GLN A 380 19.70 -21.49 -23.68
CA GLN A 380 20.91 -21.15 -22.90
C GLN A 380 20.69 -21.40 -21.40
N ARG A 381 19.55 -20.95 -20.87
CA ARG A 381 19.20 -21.19 -19.45
C ARG A 381 18.98 -22.66 -19.14
N ALA A 382 18.43 -23.43 -20.09
CA ALA A 382 18.29 -24.88 -19.94
C ALA A 382 19.65 -25.57 -19.89
N HIS A 383 20.59 -25.17 -20.75
CA HIS A 383 21.97 -25.66 -20.75
C HIS A 383 22.68 -25.37 -19.42
N GLU A 384 22.64 -24.12 -18.95
CA GLU A 384 23.21 -23.73 -17.66
C GLU A 384 22.64 -24.56 -16.52
N PHE A 385 21.31 -24.78 -16.49
CA PHE A 385 20.65 -25.59 -15.47
C PHE A 385 21.08 -27.06 -15.54
N LEU A 386 21.12 -27.67 -16.72
CA LEU A 386 21.56 -29.05 -16.91
C LEU A 386 23.02 -29.24 -16.48
N GLN A 387 23.90 -28.32 -16.84
CA GLN A 387 25.29 -28.33 -16.38
C GLN A 387 25.40 -28.19 -14.86
N PHE A 388 24.56 -27.35 -14.25
CA PHE A 388 24.55 -27.12 -12.81
C PHE A 388 24.22 -28.39 -12.00
N VAL A 389 23.30 -29.23 -12.50
CA VAL A 389 22.87 -30.47 -11.82
C VAL A 389 23.60 -31.73 -12.30
N THR A 390 24.61 -31.60 -13.16
CA THR A 390 25.37 -32.75 -13.70
C THR A 390 26.50 -33.20 -12.77
N GLY A 391 26.74 -34.52 -12.72
CA GLY A 391 27.85 -35.13 -12.00
C GLY A 391 27.69 -35.17 -10.48
N ALA A 392 28.78 -35.45 -9.77
CA ALA A 392 28.77 -35.62 -8.32
C ALA A 392 28.37 -34.34 -7.58
N ALA A 393 28.94 -33.19 -7.97
CA ALA A 393 28.56 -31.88 -7.42
C ALA A 393 27.09 -31.54 -7.74
N GLY A 394 26.58 -31.98 -8.89
CA GLY A 394 25.17 -31.85 -9.25
C GLY A 394 24.24 -32.63 -8.32
N ALA A 395 24.60 -33.86 -7.97
CA ALA A 395 23.84 -34.67 -7.01
C ALA A 395 23.81 -34.03 -5.60
N GLU A 396 24.91 -33.43 -5.15
CA GLU A 396 24.95 -32.66 -3.91
C GLU A 396 24.00 -31.45 -3.95
N ARG A 397 24.01 -30.69 -5.05
CA ARG A 397 23.10 -29.54 -5.28
C ARG A 397 21.63 -29.96 -5.31
N LEU A 398 21.31 -31.13 -5.86
CA LEU A 398 19.95 -31.69 -5.87
C LEU A 398 19.47 -32.05 -4.45
N VAL A 399 20.34 -32.63 -3.61
CA VAL A 399 20.01 -32.88 -2.19
C VAL A 399 19.85 -31.58 -1.41
N LEU A 400 20.74 -30.60 -1.63
CA LEU A 400 20.60 -29.25 -1.05
C LEU A 400 19.30 -28.57 -1.49
N ALA A 401 18.87 -28.76 -2.75
CA ALA A 401 17.59 -28.26 -3.23
C ALA A 401 16.41 -28.91 -2.48
N GLY A 402 16.50 -30.22 -2.19
CA GLY A 402 15.55 -30.93 -1.33
C GLY A 402 15.48 -30.33 0.08
N MET A 403 16.62 -30.15 0.73
CA MET A 403 16.69 -29.53 2.05
C MET A 403 16.17 -28.08 2.06
N LEU A 404 16.43 -27.31 1.01
CA LEU A 404 15.89 -25.95 0.83
C LEU A 404 14.37 -25.95 0.62
N ALA A 405 13.82 -26.97 -0.04
CA ALA A 405 12.38 -27.13 -0.17
C ALA A 405 11.72 -27.45 1.19
N ASP A 406 12.38 -28.27 2.03
CA ASP A 406 11.93 -28.49 3.42
C ASP A 406 11.96 -27.19 4.22
N ALA A 407 13.08 -26.46 4.21
CA ALA A 407 13.23 -25.19 4.90
C ALA A 407 12.22 -24.13 4.41
N GLY A 408 11.97 -24.10 3.10
CA GLY A 408 10.97 -23.24 2.47
C GLY A 408 9.54 -23.58 2.86
N ASP A 409 9.19 -24.85 3.05
CA ASP A 409 7.87 -25.25 3.55
C ASP A 409 7.70 -24.87 5.03
N GLU A 410 8.72 -25.06 5.87
CA GLU A 410 8.68 -24.66 7.29
C GLU A 410 8.49 -23.16 7.46
N ALA A 411 9.24 -22.34 6.72
CA ALA A 411 9.09 -20.89 6.77
C ALA A 411 7.75 -20.41 6.18
N LEU A 412 7.19 -21.14 5.21
CA LEU A 412 5.85 -20.87 4.68
C LEU A 412 4.74 -21.21 5.67
N ILE A 413 4.90 -22.23 6.52
CA ILE A 413 3.94 -22.53 7.59
C ILE A 413 3.85 -21.34 8.53
N LEU A 414 5.00 -20.84 9.02
CA LEU A 414 5.05 -19.65 9.87
C LEU A 414 4.45 -18.43 9.15
N THR A 415 4.81 -18.21 7.89
CA THR A 415 4.26 -17.08 7.12
C THR A 415 2.75 -17.14 6.98
N ARG A 416 2.19 -18.32 6.67
CA ARG A 416 0.73 -18.48 6.56
C ARG A 416 0.00 -18.35 7.89
N ALA A 417 0.67 -18.65 9.00
CA ALA A 417 0.12 -18.41 10.34
C ALA A 417 0.01 -16.90 10.62
N MET A 418 0.95 -16.10 10.11
CA MET A 418 0.95 -14.64 10.29
C MET A 418 0.15 -13.87 9.22
N ASP A 419 -0.07 -14.43 8.03
CA ASP A 419 -0.65 -13.75 6.85
C ASP A 419 -2.19 -13.67 6.85
N ARG A 420 -2.86 -13.97 7.98
CA ARG A 420 -4.31 -13.81 8.12
C ARG A 420 -4.61 -12.63 9.03
N GLU A 421 -5.47 -11.71 8.58
CA GLU A 421 -5.98 -10.62 9.42
C GLU A 421 -6.71 -11.14 10.67
N SER A 422 -7.31 -12.33 10.60
CA SER A 422 -7.97 -12.99 11.72
C SER A 422 -7.06 -13.85 12.59
N THR A 423 -5.73 -13.82 12.38
CA THR A 423 -4.79 -14.53 13.24
C THR A 423 -4.94 -14.07 14.69
N ASP A 424 -5.06 -15.04 15.57
CA ASP A 424 -5.10 -14.83 17.01
C ASP A 424 -3.69 -14.42 17.48
N THR A 425 -3.55 -13.19 17.98
CA THR A 425 -2.27 -12.64 18.42
C THR A 425 -1.66 -13.43 19.59
N ALA A 426 -2.48 -14.10 20.40
CA ALA A 426 -2.00 -14.96 21.48
C ALA A 426 -1.24 -16.20 20.97
N LEU A 427 -1.44 -16.60 19.71
CA LEU A 427 -0.78 -17.76 19.11
C LEU A 427 0.54 -17.41 18.41
N ILE A 428 0.91 -16.13 18.31
CA ILE A 428 2.14 -15.72 17.62
C ILE A 428 3.36 -16.42 18.23
N HIS A 429 3.45 -16.44 19.56
CA HIS A 429 4.58 -17.05 20.27
C HIS A 429 4.65 -18.56 20.04
N SER A 430 3.53 -19.28 20.12
CA SER A 430 3.52 -20.73 19.93
C SER A 430 3.84 -21.13 18.49
N GLU A 431 3.43 -20.35 17.50
CA GLU A 431 3.78 -20.56 16.09
C GLU A 431 5.29 -20.34 15.84
N VAL A 432 5.88 -19.33 16.49
CA VAL A 432 7.34 -19.08 16.45
C VAL A 432 8.10 -20.22 17.12
N GLN A 433 7.68 -20.65 18.32
CA GLN A 433 8.29 -21.77 19.03
C GLN A 433 8.20 -23.07 18.23
N SER A 434 7.05 -23.33 17.60
CA SER A 434 6.86 -24.48 16.74
C SER A 434 7.78 -24.45 15.51
N PHE A 435 8.03 -23.27 14.93
CA PHE A 435 9.01 -23.10 13.85
C PHE A 435 10.44 -23.38 14.31
N LEU A 436 10.87 -22.79 15.43
CA LEU A 436 12.20 -23.03 16.00
C LEU A 436 12.42 -24.51 16.30
N ARG A 437 11.43 -25.17 16.90
CA ARG A 437 11.49 -26.60 17.22
C ARG A 437 11.63 -27.48 15.98
N ARG A 438 10.79 -27.23 14.95
CA ARG A 438 10.86 -27.99 13.68
C ARG A 438 12.20 -27.81 12.99
N THR A 439 12.72 -26.58 12.93
CA THR A 439 14.00 -26.30 12.25
C THR A 439 15.20 -26.83 13.03
N GLN A 440 15.19 -26.79 14.37
CA GLN A 440 16.19 -27.43 15.22
C GLN A 440 16.23 -28.95 14.96
N ILE A 441 15.10 -29.63 15.03
CA ILE A 441 15.03 -31.09 14.80
C ILE A 441 15.46 -31.44 13.38
N LEU A 442 14.92 -30.76 12.37
CA LEU A 442 15.20 -31.12 10.98
C LEU A 442 16.66 -30.85 10.58
N PHE A 443 17.23 -29.73 10.98
CA PHE A 443 18.48 -29.24 10.40
C PHE A 443 19.67 -29.25 11.36
N VAL A 444 19.44 -29.08 12.66
CA VAL A 444 20.51 -29.17 13.68
C VAL A 444 20.68 -30.63 14.13
N GLN A 445 19.57 -31.31 14.41
CA GLN A 445 19.58 -32.76 14.74
C GLN A 445 19.58 -33.66 13.49
N GLN A 446 19.60 -33.06 12.29
CA GLN A 446 19.77 -33.75 11.00
C GLN A 446 18.64 -34.71 10.60
N GLU A 447 17.47 -34.64 11.24
CA GLU A 447 16.33 -35.53 10.95
C GLU A 447 15.70 -35.30 9.56
N CYS A 448 16.07 -34.24 8.83
CA CYS A 448 15.62 -34.02 7.46
C CYS A 448 16.00 -35.17 6.51
N VAL A 449 17.00 -35.99 6.83
CA VAL A 449 17.35 -37.18 6.03
C VAL A 449 16.26 -38.25 6.05
N ASN A 450 15.39 -38.25 7.08
CA ASN A 450 14.39 -39.28 7.32
C ASN A 450 12.98 -38.90 6.83
N VAL A 451 12.74 -37.62 6.50
CA VAL A 451 11.43 -37.07 6.13
C VAL A 451 11.50 -36.06 4.99
N GLY A 452 10.35 -35.76 4.39
CA GLY A 452 10.19 -34.62 3.48
C GLY A 452 10.95 -34.72 2.16
N PHE A 453 11.33 -33.54 1.64
CA PHE A 453 11.97 -33.42 0.32
C PHE A 453 13.40 -33.92 0.32
N CYS A 454 14.15 -33.73 1.41
CA CYS A 454 15.52 -34.22 1.55
C CYS A 454 15.57 -35.75 1.44
N LYS A 455 14.76 -36.47 2.23
CA LYS A 455 14.61 -37.94 2.11
C LYS A 455 14.28 -38.37 0.68
N TYR A 456 13.30 -37.70 0.07
CA TYR A 456 12.89 -37.99 -1.29
C TYR A 456 14.04 -37.79 -2.30
N MET A 457 14.77 -36.68 -2.19
CA MET A 457 15.89 -36.38 -3.08
C MET A 457 17.08 -37.32 -2.88
N LEU A 458 17.32 -37.83 -1.68
CA LEU A 458 18.36 -38.85 -1.43
C LEU A 458 18.09 -40.16 -2.19
N GLU A 459 16.82 -40.50 -2.41
CA GLU A 459 16.43 -41.63 -3.26
C GLU A 459 16.45 -41.26 -4.75
N GLU A 460 15.95 -40.09 -5.12
CA GLU A 460 15.87 -39.66 -6.53
C GLU A 460 17.26 -39.52 -7.17
N VAL A 461 18.26 -39.02 -6.43
CA VAL A 461 19.63 -38.89 -6.96
C VAL A 461 20.31 -40.23 -7.24
N LYS A 462 19.76 -41.36 -6.79
CA LYS A 462 20.22 -42.70 -7.17
C LYS A 462 19.88 -43.05 -8.62
N GLN A 463 18.84 -42.42 -9.16
CA GLN A 463 18.44 -42.57 -10.55
C GLN A 463 19.39 -41.77 -11.46
N GLN A 464 19.77 -42.37 -12.59
CA GLN A 464 20.67 -41.74 -13.54
C GLN A 464 19.91 -41.24 -14.77
N TYR A 465 20.06 -39.96 -15.09
CA TYR A 465 19.57 -39.35 -16.32
C TYR A 465 20.75 -38.97 -17.21
N VAL A 466 20.64 -39.27 -18.50
CA VAL A 466 21.68 -38.95 -19.48
C VAL A 466 21.19 -37.86 -20.42
N TRP A 467 22.03 -36.88 -20.68
CA TRP A 467 21.84 -35.87 -21.72
C TRP A 467 23.13 -35.66 -22.50
N PHE A 468 23.04 -35.09 -23.70
CA PHE A 468 24.20 -34.88 -24.57
C PHE A 468 24.52 -33.39 -24.67
N ASP A 469 25.73 -33.00 -24.28
CA ASP A 469 26.26 -31.64 -24.44
C ASP A 469 27.25 -31.65 -25.61
N ALA A 470 26.88 -31.09 -26.76
CA ALA A 470 27.68 -31.17 -27.98
C ALA A 470 28.21 -32.60 -28.26
N ASP A 471 27.30 -33.58 -28.26
CA ASP A 471 27.55 -35.02 -28.46
C ASP A 471 28.38 -35.72 -27.37
N VAL A 472 28.75 -35.01 -26.30
CA VAL A 472 29.37 -35.60 -25.11
C VAL A 472 28.27 -36.03 -24.13
N PRO A 473 28.16 -37.32 -23.78
CA PRO A 473 27.20 -37.78 -22.78
C PRO A 473 27.55 -37.22 -21.40
N ARG A 474 26.56 -36.68 -20.72
CA ARG A 474 26.60 -36.13 -19.37
C ARG A 474 25.56 -36.84 -18.51
N THR A 475 25.92 -37.12 -17.27
CA THR A 475 25.06 -37.87 -16.34
C THR A 475 24.64 -37.00 -15.17
N ILE A 476 23.34 -37.01 -14.87
CA ILE A 476 22.73 -36.41 -13.69
C ILE A 476 22.34 -37.57 -12.76
N GLY A 477 22.66 -37.46 -11.47
CA GLY A 477 22.51 -38.53 -10.49
C GLY A 477 23.73 -39.47 -10.41
N LEU A 478 23.75 -40.29 -9.37
CA LEU A 478 24.85 -41.20 -9.02
C LEU A 478 24.29 -42.58 -8.67
N PRO A 479 24.84 -43.68 -9.19
CA PRO A 479 24.23 -45.01 -9.04
C PRO A 479 24.15 -45.49 -7.58
N ASN A 480 25.03 -44.99 -6.71
CA ASN A 480 25.05 -45.29 -5.28
C ASN A 480 24.58 -44.11 -4.41
N GLY A 481 23.98 -43.08 -5.02
CA GLY A 481 23.66 -41.83 -4.34
C GLY A 481 24.89 -41.00 -3.99
N ILE A 482 24.70 -40.00 -3.12
CA ILE A 482 25.78 -39.12 -2.66
C ILE A 482 26.64 -39.78 -1.57
N ARG A 483 27.92 -39.40 -1.48
CA ARG A 483 28.83 -39.91 -0.44
C ARG A 483 28.44 -39.36 0.93
N ALA A 484 28.69 -40.14 1.99
CA ALA A 484 28.42 -39.72 3.37
C ALA A 484 29.12 -38.40 3.75
N ALA A 485 30.37 -38.20 3.33
CA ALA A 485 31.10 -36.94 3.58
C ALA A 485 30.46 -35.72 2.88
N SER A 486 29.93 -35.93 1.67
CA SER A 486 29.19 -34.90 0.94
C SER A 486 27.86 -34.57 1.63
N LEU A 487 27.12 -35.60 2.06
CA LEU A 487 25.88 -35.42 2.83
C LEU A 487 26.14 -34.67 4.15
N ALA A 488 27.17 -35.05 4.90
CA ALA A 488 27.56 -34.35 6.13
C ALA A 488 27.86 -32.87 5.86
N THR A 489 28.52 -32.56 4.74
CA THR A 489 28.76 -31.16 4.34
C THR A 489 27.46 -30.43 3.99
N CYS A 490 26.52 -31.07 3.30
CA CYS A 490 25.19 -30.49 3.05
C CYS A 490 24.42 -30.20 4.35
N LEU A 491 24.48 -31.11 5.32
CA LEU A 491 23.83 -30.95 6.62
C LEU A 491 24.42 -29.80 7.44
N ARG A 492 25.76 -29.67 7.48
CA ARG A 492 26.45 -28.53 8.11
C ARG A 492 26.05 -27.18 7.49
N LYS A 493 25.85 -27.13 6.17
CA LYS A 493 25.35 -25.94 5.47
C LYS A 493 23.92 -25.59 5.86
N LEU A 494 23.05 -26.58 6.08
CA LEU A 494 21.69 -26.33 6.57
C LEU A 494 21.64 -25.97 8.06
N ALA A 495 22.59 -26.44 8.88
CA ALA A 495 22.75 -25.95 10.24
C ALA A 495 23.07 -24.44 10.24
N CYS A 496 23.95 -23.96 9.33
CA CYS A 496 24.19 -22.52 9.16
C CYS A 496 22.89 -21.76 8.87
N TRP A 497 22.07 -22.30 7.96
CA TRP A 497 20.75 -21.73 7.64
C TRP A 497 19.86 -21.64 8.88
N ALA A 498 19.77 -22.72 9.67
CA ALA A 498 18.93 -22.77 10.87
C ALA A 498 19.39 -21.76 11.94
N GLY A 499 20.69 -21.62 12.16
CA GLY A 499 21.25 -20.64 13.08
C GLY A 499 20.92 -19.20 12.67
N VAL A 500 21.11 -18.85 11.39
CA VAL A 500 20.72 -17.51 10.88
C VAL A 500 19.21 -17.31 10.95
N ALA A 501 18.40 -18.35 10.67
CA ALA A 501 16.94 -18.27 10.77
C ALA A 501 16.49 -17.99 12.22
N ALA A 502 17.05 -18.69 13.21
CA ALA A 502 16.80 -18.45 14.63
C ALA A 502 17.19 -17.03 15.05
N LYS A 503 18.32 -16.50 14.55
CA LYS A 503 18.73 -15.10 14.79
C LYS A 503 17.73 -14.10 14.22
N VAL A 504 17.24 -14.34 13.00
CA VAL A 504 16.21 -13.49 12.38
C VAL A 504 14.92 -13.56 13.18
N VAL A 505 14.51 -14.74 13.65
CA VAL A 505 13.34 -14.91 14.53
C VAL A 505 13.47 -14.08 15.79
N GLY A 506 14.58 -14.19 16.53
CA GLY A 506 14.82 -13.39 17.74
C GLY A 506 14.83 -11.88 17.47
N THR A 507 15.14 -11.46 16.25
CA THR A 507 15.08 -10.05 15.83
C THR A 507 13.67 -9.59 15.48
N GLU A 508 12.90 -10.41 14.79
CA GLU A 508 11.57 -10.08 14.30
C GLU A 508 10.47 -10.25 15.36
N PHE A 509 10.67 -11.20 16.26
CA PHE A 509 9.78 -11.56 17.36
C PHE A 509 10.54 -11.52 18.70
N PRO A 510 11.08 -10.35 19.10
CA PRO A 510 11.82 -10.26 20.35
C PRO A 510 10.89 -10.50 21.55
N SER A 511 11.46 -10.97 22.66
CA SER A 511 10.71 -11.24 23.90
C SER A 511 9.98 -10.01 24.46
N PHE A 512 10.48 -8.80 24.16
CA PHE A 512 9.89 -7.53 24.57
C PHE A 512 8.82 -6.99 23.60
N ASP A 513 8.44 -7.72 22.56
CA ASP A 513 7.36 -7.32 21.63
C ASP A 513 5.98 -7.39 22.32
N LEU A 514 5.24 -6.27 22.34
CA LEU A 514 3.92 -6.21 22.98
C LEU A 514 2.92 -7.22 22.39
N MET A 515 2.94 -7.46 21.07
CA MET A 515 2.06 -8.48 20.48
C MET A 515 2.40 -9.89 20.95
N GLY A 516 3.69 -10.18 21.16
CA GLY A 516 4.14 -11.46 21.72
C GLY A 516 3.69 -11.69 23.15
N CYS A 517 3.47 -10.63 23.93
CA CYS A 517 3.02 -10.71 25.33
C CYS A 517 1.57 -11.23 25.47
N PHE A 518 0.74 -11.10 24.42
CA PHE A 518 -0.63 -11.64 24.45
C PHE A 518 -0.70 -13.17 24.52
N LYS A 519 0.44 -13.87 24.45
CA LYS A 519 0.50 -15.33 24.66
C LYS A 519 -0.14 -15.77 25.98
N MET A 520 -0.18 -14.91 27.00
CA MET A 520 -0.87 -15.18 28.27
C MET A 520 -2.39 -15.45 28.11
N PHE A 521 -3.00 -15.02 27.01
CA PHE A 521 -4.42 -15.25 26.71
C PHE A 521 -4.67 -16.51 25.90
N ALA A 522 -3.63 -17.23 25.47
CA ALA A 522 -3.77 -18.52 24.81
C ALA A 522 -4.21 -19.58 25.83
N LEU A 523 -5.45 -20.07 25.67
CA LEU A 523 -5.99 -21.07 26.60
C LEU A 523 -5.46 -22.47 26.23
N SER A 524 -5.30 -23.33 27.23
CA SER A 524 -4.98 -24.76 27.03
C SER A 524 -6.16 -25.62 27.45
N ASP A 525 -6.19 -26.88 27.01
CA ASP A 525 -7.17 -27.83 27.54
C ASP A 525 -6.77 -28.19 28.98
N PRO A 526 -7.71 -28.14 29.95
CA PRO A 526 -7.38 -28.39 31.35
C PRO A 526 -6.85 -29.81 31.53
N SER A 527 -5.64 -29.95 32.09
CA SER A 527 -5.07 -31.25 32.43
C SER A 527 -5.98 -31.98 33.42
N SER A 528 -6.30 -33.24 33.15
CA SER A 528 -7.25 -34.07 33.90
C SER A 528 -6.79 -34.49 35.30
N GLU A 529 -5.80 -33.82 35.89
CA GLU A 529 -5.26 -34.17 37.20
C GLU A 529 -5.71 -33.14 38.25
N ASP A 530 -6.41 -33.65 39.27
CA ASP A 530 -7.12 -32.99 40.38
C ASP A 530 -6.25 -32.09 41.31
N GLY A 531 -5.10 -31.61 40.86
CA GLY A 531 -4.21 -30.69 41.58
C GLY A 531 -4.69 -29.24 41.60
N SER A 532 -5.84 -28.97 42.24
CA SER A 532 -6.50 -27.66 42.43
C SER A 532 -6.28 -26.62 41.32
N ARG A 533 -7.26 -26.45 40.43
CA ARG A 533 -7.36 -25.40 39.38
C ARG A 533 -6.78 -24.03 39.77
N GLN A 534 -6.92 -23.63 41.03
CA GLN A 534 -6.34 -22.40 41.58
C GLN A 534 -4.80 -22.38 41.53
N ARG A 535 -4.12 -23.47 41.91
CA ARG A 535 -2.66 -23.58 41.81
C ARG A 535 -2.19 -23.50 40.36
N HIS A 536 -2.89 -24.15 39.45
CA HIS A 536 -2.61 -24.06 38.01
C HIS A 536 -2.70 -22.61 37.50
N CYS A 537 -3.80 -21.91 37.84
CA CYS A 537 -3.97 -20.51 37.45
C CYS A 537 -2.92 -19.57 38.08
N GLN A 538 -2.49 -19.86 39.31
CA GLN A 538 -1.42 -19.12 39.99
C GLN A 538 -0.06 -19.36 39.34
N GLN A 539 0.22 -20.62 38.97
CA GLN A 539 1.45 -20.98 38.28
C GLN A 539 1.54 -20.29 36.92
N LEU A 540 0.48 -20.36 36.10
CA LEU A 540 0.46 -19.67 34.80
C LEU A 540 0.57 -18.15 34.95
N ALA A 541 -0.06 -17.56 35.97
CA ALA A 541 0.10 -16.14 36.25
C ALA A 541 1.55 -15.77 36.61
N GLN A 542 2.26 -16.65 37.32
CA GLN A 542 3.67 -16.47 37.64
C GLN A 542 4.56 -16.63 36.40
N GLU A 543 4.28 -17.62 35.54
CA GLU A 543 4.99 -17.85 34.28
C GLU A 543 4.84 -16.67 33.31
N HIS A 544 3.66 -16.04 33.27
CA HIS A 544 3.34 -14.88 32.43
C HIS A 544 3.54 -13.53 33.12
N TRP A 545 4.21 -13.47 34.27
CA TRP A 545 4.36 -12.23 35.04
C TRP A 545 5.01 -11.10 34.22
N GLU A 546 6.06 -11.39 33.46
CA GLU A 546 6.74 -10.39 32.64
C GLU A 546 5.87 -9.87 31.49
N ASP A 547 5.10 -10.76 30.85
CA ASP A 547 4.15 -10.39 29.80
C ASP A 547 3.06 -9.47 30.36
N MET A 548 2.50 -9.82 31.53
CA MET A 548 1.53 -9.00 32.24
C MET A 548 2.12 -7.66 32.65
N ALA A 549 3.30 -7.65 33.28
CA ALA A 549 3.95 -6.42 33.71
C ALA A 549 4.19 -5.46 32.54
N ARG A 550 4.64 -5.98 31.40
CA ARG A 550 4.91 -5.20 30.20
C ARG A 550 3.64 -4.61 29.59
N LEU A 551 2.59 -5.42 29.46
CA LEU A 551 1.29 -4.95 28.99
C LEU A 551 0.68 -3.93 29.97
N SER A 552 0.73 -4.21 31.26
CA SER A 552 0.24 -3.30 32.31
C SER A 552 0.94 -1.95 32.27
N GLN A 553 2.26 -1.94 32.05
CA GLN A 553 3.05 -0.72 31.85
C GLN A 553 2.60 0.05 30.59
N ALA A 554 2.37 -0.64 29.47
CA ALA A 554 1.93 -0.02 28.21
C ALA A 554 0.50 0.57 28.28
N PHE A 555 -0.38 -0.02 29.10
CA PHE A 555 -1.77 0.42 29.27
C PHE A 555 -2.03 1.18 30.58
N TYR A 556 -0.99 1.53 31.33
CA TYR A 556 -1.06 2.28 32.58
C TYR A 556 -2.01 1.66 33.64
N VAL A 557 -1.97 0.34 33.78
CA VAL A 557 -2.72 -0.40 34.81
C VAL A 557 -1.77 -1.05 35.82
N ASP A 558 -2.27 -1.38 37.01
CA ASP A 558 -1.47 -2.05 38.04
C ASP A 558 -1.21 -3.54 37.69
N PRO A 559 0.05 -3.98 37.58
CA PRO A 559 0.38 -5.35 37.21
C PRO A 559 -0.03 -6.38 38.27
N ALA A 560 -0.01 -6.02 39.56
CA ALA A 560 -0.41 -6.93 40.63
C ALA A 560 -1.93 -7.19 40.59
N ALA A 561 -2.74 -6.13 40.47
CA ALA A 561 -4.18 -6.24 40.25
C ALA A 561 -4.50 -7.02 38.97
N CYS A 562 -3.74 -6.81 37.89
CA CYS A 562 -3.93 -7.56 36.65
C CYS A 562 -3.69 -9.06 36.84
N ALA A 563 -2.62 -9.46 37.52
CA ALA A 563 -2.32 -10.86 37.80
C ALA A 563 -3.40 -11.52 38.67
N GLU A 564 -3.89 -10.81 39.68
CA GLU A 564 -4.99 -11.29 40.54
C GLU A 564 -6.30 -11.49 39.77
N GLU A 565 -6.68 -10.52 38.94
CA GLU A 565 -7.86 -10.60 38.07
C GLU A 565 -7.72 -11.74 37.04
N TYR A 566 -6.53 -11.90 36.45
CA TYR A 566 -6.21 -12.98 35.51
C TYR A 566 -6.36 -14.36 36.16
N THR A 567 -5.74 -14.59 37.32
CA THR A 567 -5.83 -15.87 38.05
C THR A 567 -7.28 -16.24 38.38
N ARG A 568 -8.14 -15.26 38.70
CA ARG A 568 -9.56 -15.51 38.99
C ARG A 568 -10.37 -15.90 37.77
N LEU A 569 -10.09 -15.30 36.61
CA LEU A 569 -10.88 -15.47 35.40
C LEU A 569 -10.38 -16.58 34.48
N LEU A 570 -9.09 -16.89 34.49
CA LEU A 570 -8.46 -17.86 33.59
C LEU A 570 -9.20 -19.19 33.57
N GLY A 571 -9.40 -19.78 34.75
CA GLY A 571 -10.11 -21.06 34.85
C GLY A 571 -11.49 -20.98 34.18
N ILE A 572 -12.25 -19.91 34.40
CA ILE A 572 -13.57 -19.74 33.80
C ILE A 572 -13.46 -19.68 32.27
N ALA A 573 -12.48 -18.95 31.73
CA ALA A 573 -12.23 -18.87 30.29
C ALA A 573 -11.90 -20.24 29.68
N GLU A 574 -11.04 -21.04 30.31
CA GLU A 574 -10.72 -22.40 29.85
C GLU A 574 -11.97 -23.28 29.78
N GLU A 575 -12.82 -23.19 30.80
CA GLU A 575 -14.08 -23.94 30.84
C GLU A 575 -15.06 -23.47 29.76
N GLN A 576 -15.17 -22.16 29.52
CA GLN A 576 -15.98 -21.63 28.42
C GLN A 576 -15.48 -22.10 27.05
N ARG A 577 -14.15 -22.13 26.85
CA ARG A 577 -13.54 -22.66 25.63
C ARG A 577 -13.90 -24.13 25.44
N ARG A 578 -13.79 -24.94 26.50
CA ARG A 578 -14.12 -26.37 26.49
C ARG A 578 -15.59 -26.63 26.17
N VAL A 579 -16.50 -25.90 26.81
CA VAL A 579 -17.95 -26.06 26.66
C VAL A 579 -18.43 -25.60 25.28
N HIS A 580 -17.99 -24.42 24.82
CA HIS A 580 -18.49 -23.80 23.61
C HIS A 580 -17.67 -24.11 22.34
N ARG A 581 -16.47 -24.71 22.48
CA ARG A 581 -15.52 -24.97 21.39
C ARG A 581 -15.28 -23.72 20.53
N CYS A 582 -15.03 -22.61 21.21
CA CYS A 582 -14.86 -21.29 20.60
C CYS A 582 -13.38 -20.85 20.55
N SER A 583 -13.11 -19.69 19.96
CA SER A 583 -11.76 -19.09 19.96
C SER A 583 -11.35 -18.60 21.35
N ASN A 584 -10.06 -18.32 21.56
CA ASN A 584 -9.56 -17.76 22.82
C ASN A 584 -10.28 -16.47 23.21
N MET A 585 -10.33 -15.51 22.29
CA MET A 585 -11.01 -14.23 22.53
C MET A 585 -12.49 -14.41 22.89
N GLU A 586 -13.20 -15.31 22.21
CA GLU A 586 -14.61 -15.58 22.49
C GLU A 586 -14.79 -16.25 23.85
N ALA A 587 -13.90 -17.17 24.24
CA ALA A 587 -13.92 -17.80 25.54
C ALA A 587 -13.70 -16.80 26.68
N TRP A 588 -12.73 -15.89 26.53
CA TRP A 588 -12.52 -14.78 27.47
C TRP A 588 -13.74 -13.85 27.56
N ARG A 589 -14.36 -13.52 26.41
CA ARG A 589 -15.60 -12.73 26.37
C ARG A 589 -16.73 -13.42 27.14
N LEU A 590 -16.93 -14.72 26.92
CA LEU A 590 -17.94 -15.51 27.62
C LEU A 590 -17.66 -15.60 29.12
N ALA A 591 -16.40 -15.73 29.54
CA ALA A 591 -16.01 -15.74 30.95
C ALA A 591 -16.30 -14.39 31.63
N VAL A 592 -16.02 -13.30 30.93
CA VAL A 592 -16.37 -11.95 31.39
C VAL A 592 -17.88 -11.81 31.53
N GLU A 593 -18.69 -12.25 30.57
CA GLU A 593 -20.15 -12.16 30.66
C GLU A 593 -20.71 -13.06 31.78
N ALA A 594 -20.18 -14.27 31.94
CA ALA A 594 -20.59 -15.21 33.00
C ALA A 594 -20.38 -14.65 34.42
N THR A 595 -19.35 -13.80 34.60
CA THR A 595 -19.00 -13.20 35.90
C THR A 595 -19.64 -11.83 36.14
N LYS A 596 -20.47 -11.33 35.21
CA LYS A 596 -21.03 -9.98 35.25
C LYS A 596 -21.92 -9.69 36.47
N ARG A 597 -22.62 -10.70 37.00
CA ARG A 597 -23.45 -10.56 38.21
C ARG A 597 -22.65 -10.58 39.51
N SER A 598 -21.37 -10.99 39.45
CA SER A 598 -20.49 -11.17 40.61
C SER A 598 -19.23 -10.30 40.51
N ARG A 599 -19.37 -9.07 39.99
CA ARG A 599 -18.23 -8.15 39.76
C ARG A 599 -17.46 -7.74 41.02
N ALA A 600 -18.09 -7.82 42.19
CA ALA A 600 -17.39 -7.62 43.46
C ALA A 600 -16.33 -8.72 43.71
N THR A 601 -16.59 -9.95 43.25
CA THR A 601 -15.66 -11.09 43.35
C THR A 601 -14.71 -11.16 42.16
N TYR A 602 -15.17 -10.75 40.98
CA TYR A 602 -14.41 -10.75 39.73
C TYR A 602 -14.25 -9.32 39.20
N PRO A 603 -13.39 -8.50 39.82
CA PRO A 603 -13.05 -7.19 39.30
C PRO A 603 -12.41 -7.34 37.90
N LEU A 604 -12.55 -6.27 37.10
CA LEU A 604 -12.09 -6.20 35.71
C LEU A 604 -11.51 -4.81 35.42
N THR A 605 -10.84 -4.25 36.43
CA THR A 605 -10.28 -2.90 36.38
C THR A 605 -8.93 -2.89 35.68
N ALA A 606 -8.10 -3.92 35.90
CA ALA A 606 -6.76 -4.00 35.34
C ALA A 606 -6.69 -4.93 34.10
N LEU A 607 -7.45 -6.02 34.08
CA LEU A 607 -7.41 -7.01 33.00
C LEU A 607 -8.21 -6.60 31.76
N ARG A 608 -9.28 -5.81 31.93
CA ARG A 608 -10.16 -5.43 30.81
C ARG A 608 -9.44 -4.63 29.72
N PRO A 609 -8.63 -3.59 30.02
CA PRO A 609 -7.88 -2.87 28.99
C PRO A 609 -6.97 -3.80 28.18
N LEU A 610 -6.36 -4.80 28.83
CA LEU A 610 -5.51 -5.80 28.16
C LEU A 610 -6.32 -6.75 27.28
N LEU A 611 -7.50 -7.20 27.71
CA LEU A 611 -8.42 -8.00 26.88
C LEU A 611 -8.95 -7.21 25.68
N GLN A 612 -9.20 -5.91 25.85
CA GLN A 612 -9.57 -5.01 24.76
C GLN A 612 -8.41 -4.89 23.77
N ALA A 613 -7.21 -4.57 24.25
CA ALA A 613 -6.04 -4.53 23.40
C ALA A 613 -5.82 -5.86 22.65
N TYR A 614 -5.91 -7.00 23.34
CA TYR A 614 -5.80 -8.33 22.74
C TYR A 614 -6.78 -8.54 21.58
N GLY A 615 -8.07 -8.21 21.76
CA GLY A 615 -9.07 -8.36 20.70
C GLY A 615 -8.95 -7.36 19.55
N ALA A 616 -8.42 -6.16 19.81
CA ALA A 616 -8.27 -5.11 18.81
C ALA A 616 -6.96 -5.17 18.02
N PHE A 617 -5.87 -5.67 18.61
CA PHE A 617 -4.55 -5.66 18.01
C PHE A 617 -4.48 -6.67 16.87
N VAL A 618 -4.14 -6.19 15.68
CA VAL A 618 -4.04 -7.02 14.46
C VAL A 618 -2.58 -7.12 14.04
N CYS A 619 -2.07 -8.35 13.91
CA CYS A 619 -0.67 -8.59 13.58
C CYS A 619 -0.34 -8.49 12.09
N SER A 620 -1.35 -8.44 11.20
CA SER A 620 -1.16 -8.48 9.75
C SER A 620 -1.88 -7.38 8.98
N SER A 621 -1.21 -6.87 7.94
CA SER A 621 -1.79 -5.94 6.96
C SER A 621 -2.49 -6.64 5.78
N SER A 622 -2.49 -7.98 5.72
CA SER A 622 -2.95 -8.75 4.56
C SER A 622 -4.40 -8.47 4.15
N GLY A 623 -5.26 -8.07 5.08
CA GLY A 623 -6.64 -7.65 4.78
C GLY A 623 -6.70 -6.43 3.85
N VAL A 624 -5.76 -5.50 3.95
CA VAL A 624 -5.69 -4.32 3.07
C VAL A 624 -5.19 -4.72 1.68
N GLU A 625 -4.14 -5.54 1.59
CA GLU A 625 -3.62 -6.05 0.30
C GLU A 625 -4.67 -6.86 -0.47
N GLN A 626 -5.41 -7.72 0.23
CA GLN A 626 -6.50 -8.51 -0.35
C GLN A 626 -7.61 -7.60 -0.88
N ASN A 627 -7.92 -6.52 -0.17
CA ASN A 627 -8.91 -5.53 -0.61
C ASN A 627 -8.43 -4.74 -1.82
N PHE A 628 -7.15 -4.38 -1.91
CA PHE A 628 -6.60 -3.81 -3.14
C PHE A 628 -6.69 -4.76 -4.33
N SER A 629 -6.39 -6.05 -4.10
CA SER A 629 -6.52 -7.08 -5.13
C SER A 629 -7.98 -7.26 -5.60
N LEU A 630 -8.94 -7.26 -4.66
CA LEU A 630 -10.37 -7.27 -4.96
C LEU A 630 -10.80 -6.02 -5.71
N ARG A 631 -10.30 -4.84 -5.33
CA ARG A 631 -10.59 -3.57 -6.02
C ARG A 631 -10.06 -3.59 -7.44
N ASP A 632 -8.81 -4.00 -7.65
CA ASP A 632 -8.22 -4.10 -8.99
C ASP A 632 -8.99 -5.08 -9.87
N TRP A 633 -9.51 -6.17 -9.30
CA TRP A 633 -10.43 -7.07 -9.98
C TRP A 633 -11.75 -6.36 -10.36
N VAL A 634 -12.38 -5.63 -9.44
CA VAL A 634 -13.60 -4.84 -9.70
C VAL A 634 -13.38 -3.79 -10.80
N ALA A 635 -12.24 -3.07 -10.74
CA ALA A 635 -11.93 -1.97 -11.64
C ALA A 635 -11.54 -2.45 -13.05
N SER A 636 -10.76 -3.53 -13.18
CA SER A 636 -10.30 -4.06 -14.47
C SER A 636 -11.42 -4.52 -15.41
N LYS A 637 -12.62 -4.77 -14.86
CA LYS A 637 -13.80 -5.21 -15.62
C LYS A 637 -14.79 -4.07 -15.93
N ARG A 638 -14.51 -2.81 -15.55
CA ARG A 638 -15.47 -1.69 -15.64
C ARG A 638 -14.83 -0.40 -16.17
N ARG A 639 -15.67 0.53 -16.66
CA ARG A 639 -15.26 1.92 -16.97
C ARG A 639 -14.81 2.62 -15.68
N PRO A 640 -13.94 3.65 -15.73
CA PRO A 640 -13.50 4.38 -14.54
C PRO A 640 -14.70 4.89 -13.73
N LEU A 641 -14.75 4.53 -12.45
CA LEU A 641 -15.78 4.93 -11.49
C LEU A 641 -15.22 6.07 -10.60
N SER A 642 -16.08 6.83 -9.92
CA SER A 642 -15.63 7.78 -8.90
C SER A 642 -15.03 7.03 -7.70
N ASN A 643 -14.14 7.69 -6.95
CA ASN A 643 -13.47 7.09 -5.78
C ASN A 643 -14.50 6.55 -4.77
N GLN A 644 -15.55 7.34 -4.46
CA GLN A 644 -16.61 6.94 -3.54
C GLN A 644 -17.38 5.70 -4.03
N HIS A 645 -17.61 5.58 -5.34
CA HIS A 645 -18.31 4.43 -5.91
C HIS A 645 -17.45 3.16 -5.86
N GLU A 646 -16.13 3.27 -6.03
CA GLU A 646 -15.21 2.16 -5.80
C GLU A 646 -15.23 1.72 -4.32
N LEU A 647 -15.23 2.69 -3.39
CA LEU A 647 -15.29 2.43 -1.95
C LEU A 647 -16.59 1.76 -1.53
N ASP A 648 -17.74 2.26 -1.96
CA ASP A 648 -19.07 1.69 -1.65
C ASP A 648 -19.15 0.21 -2.05
N HIS A 649 -18.66 -0.11 -3.25
CA HIS A 649 -18.68 -1.48 -3.76
C HIS A 649 -17.71 -2.38 -2.97
N LEU A 650 -16.52 -1.87 -2.65
CA LEU A 650 -15.53 -2.60 -1.86
C LEU A 650 -16.05 -2.88 -0.43
N GLN A 651 -16.71 -1.91 0.20
CA GLN A 651 -17.33 -2.08 1.52
C GLN A 651 -18.39 -3.19 1.53
N ILE A 652 -19.21 -3.27 0.48
CA ILE A 652 -20.23 -4.33 0.34
C ILE A 652 -19.60 -5.71 0.11
N ILE A 653 -18.56 -5.81 -0.72
CA ILE A 653 -17.88 -7.07 -1.03
C ILE A 653 -17.24 -7.68 0.21
N VAL A 654 -16.67 -6.84 1.07
CA VAL A 654 -15.86 -7.26 2.22
C VAL A 654 -16.70 -7.40 3.50
N ALA A 655 -17.92 -6.87 3.53
CA ALA A 655 -18.77 -6.89 4.72
C ALA A 655 -19.22 -8.32 5.08
N GLU A 656 -18.92 -8.72 6.31
CA GLU A 656 -19.44 -9.93 6.96
C GLU A 656 -20.64 -9.54 7.83
N VAL A 657 -21.85 -9.93 7.41
CA VAL A 657 -23.10 -9.50 8.05
C VAL A 657 -23.89 -10.73 8.49
N ALA A 658 -24.05 -10.91 9.80
CA ALA A 658 -24.80 -12.04 10.37
C ALA A 658 -26.32 -11.94 10.10
N ASP A 659 -26.88 -10.73 10.17
CA ASP A 659 -28.29 -10.45 9.87
C ASP A 659 -28.41 -9.49 8.67
N GLU A 660 -28.50 -10.08 7.48
CA GLU A 660 -28.70 -9.34 6.23
C GLU A 660 -30.06 -8.63 6.19
N SER A 661 -31.10 -9.21 6.80
CA SER A 661 -32.46 -8.64 6.78
C SER A 661 -32.51 -7.31 7.51
N SER A 662 -31.87 -7.23 8.68
CA SER A 662 -31.71 -5.97 9.41
C SER A 662 -30.94 -4.94 8.59
N LEU A 663 -29.88 -5.32 7.88
CA LEU A 663 -29.13 -4.39 7.03
C LEU A 663 -30.00 -3.84 5.88
N PHE A 664 -30.82 -4.69 5.26
CA PHE A 664 -31.71 -4.27 4.17
C PHE A 664 -32.79 -3.30 4.65
N LYS A 665 -33.27 -3.43 5.90
CA LYS A 665 -34.18 -2.46 6.52
C LYS A 665 -33.51 -1.10 6.74
N GLU A 666 -32.27 -1.09 7.24
CA GLU A 666 -31.48 0.14 7.40
C GLU A 666 -31.21 0.81 6.05
N ALA A 667 -30.80 0.04 5.03
CA ALA A 667 -30.60 0.56 3.68
C ALA A 667 -31.91 1.11 3.06
N ALA A 668 -33.05 0.48 3.34
CA ALA A 668 -34.35 1.01 2.94
C ALA A 668 -34.68 2.33 3.65
N HIS A 669 -34.28 2.51 4.91
CA HIS A 669 -34.43 3.78 5.62
C HIS A 669 -33.58 4.90 4.98
N VAL A 670 -32.30 4.64 4.70
CA VAL A 670 -31.42 5.59 3.98
C VAL A 670 -32.01 5.93 2.60
N TRP A 671 -32.55 4.94 1.89
CA TRP A 671 -33.21 5.16 0.62
C TRP A 671 -34.40 6.13 0.75
N MET A 672 -35.25 5.92 1.74
CA MET A 672 -36.42 6.75 2.00
C MET A 672 -36.03 8.20 2.31
N GLN A 673 -34.95 8.38 3.09
CA GLN A 673 -34.40 9.70 3.42
C GLN A 673 -33.90 10.46 2.19
N LEU A 674 -33.24 9.79 1.25
CA LEU A 674 -32.55 10.44 0.12
C LEU A 674 -33.38 10.58 -1.16
N TYR A 675 -34.18 9.57 -1.49
CA TYR A 675 -34.74 9.43 -2.84
C TYR A 675 -36.27 9.37 -2.88
N GLY A 676 -36.92 9.44 -1.71
CA GLY A 676 -38.36 9.26 -1.62
C GLY A 676 -38.83 7.87 -2.09
N LYS A 677 -40.14 7.73 -2.33
CA LYS A 677 -40.79 6.44 -2.60
C LYS A 677 -40.73 6.07 -4.09
N PRO A 678 -40.13 4.92 -4.48
CA PRO A 678 -40.06 4.47 -5.87
C PRO A 678 -41.02 3.33 -6.21
N ARG A 679 -41.39 3.24 -7.49
CA ARG A 679 -42.35 2.26 -8.04
C ARG A 679 -41.93 0.79 -7.89
N LYS A 680 -42.92 -0.06 -7.60
CA LYS A 680 -42.86 -1.54 -7.58
C LYS A 680 -42.83 -2.13 -8.99
N SER A 681 -42.11 -3.24 -9.14
CA SER A 681 -42.37 -4.26 -10.16
C SER A 681 -42.16 -5.66 -9.55
N GLY A 682 -43.18 -6.51 -9.56
CA GLY A 682 -43.10 -7.98 -9.31
C GLY A 682 -42.98 -8.76 -10.64
N ARG A 683 -42.70 -10.07 -10.76
CA ARG A 683 -42.81 -11.27 -9.87
C ARG A 683 -41.78 -12.37 -10.27
N ARG A 684 -41.50 -13.26 -9.28
CA ARG A 684 -40.88 -14.63 -9.16
C ARG A 684 -40.35 -15.43 -10.38
N LEU A 685 -39.26 -16.20 -10.12
CA LEU A 685 -39.01 -17.56 -10.65
C LEU A 685 -38.05 -18.42 -9.78
N ARG A 686 -38.12 -19.76 -9.99
CA ARG A 686 -37.50 -20.89 -9.27
C ARG A 686 -36.03 -21.14 -9.65
N GLY A 687 -35.25 -21.71 -8.72
CA GLY A 687 -33.86 -22.13 -8.96
C GLY A 687 -33.67 -23.65 -9.09
N TYR A 688 -32.69 -24.04 -9.91
CA TYR A 688 -32.10 -25.38 -9.96
C TYR A 688 -30.77 -25.40 -9.19
N PHE A 689 -30.56 -26.40 -8.35
CA PHE A 689 -29.27 -26.72 -7.75
C PHE A 689 -28.54 -27.75 -8.62
N LYS A 690 -27.24 -27.55 -8.88
CA LYS A 690 -26.32 -28.63 -9.26
C LYS A 690 -25.50 -29.01 -8.03
N GLN A 691 -25.64 -30.25 -7.59
CA GLN A 691 -24.79 -30.88 -6.60
C GLN A 691 -23.40 -31.15 -7.21
N SER A 692 -22.34 -30.82 -6.47
CA SER A 692 -20.98 -31.22 -6.78
C SER A 692 -20.83 -32.73 -6.59
N LYS A 693 -20.28 -33.42 -7.61
CA LYS A 693 -19.94 -34.85 -7.55
C LYS A 693 -18.93 -35.11 -6.43
N SER A 694 -19.16 -36.20 -5.69
CA SER A 694 -18.18 -36.79 -4.78
C SER A 694 -16.94 -37.24 -5.56
N GLN A 695 -15.76 -36.94 -5.02
CA GLN A 695 -14.48 -37.36 -5.60
C GLN A 695 -14.21 -38.84 -5.31
N ASP A 696 -13.79 -39.53 -6.36
CA ASP A 696 -13.36 -40.93 -6.41
C ASP A 696 -12.00 -41.10 -5.70
N GLU A 697 -11.83 -42.16 -4.89
CA GLU A 697 -10.63 -42.40 -4.06
C GLU A 697 -9.38 -42.80 -4.87
N THR A 698 -9.52 -43.05 -6.17
CA THR A 698 -8.44 -43.47 -7.08
C THR A 698 -7.73 -42.31 -7.80
N ALA A 699 -8.19 -41.07 -7.62
CA ALA A 699 -7.72 -39.90 -8.36
C ALA A 699 -6.31 -39.41 -7.97
N PRO A 700 -5.58 -38.72 -8.89
CA PRO A 700 -4.28 -38.13 -8.60
C PRO A 700 -4.34 -37.18 -7.39
N LYS A 701 -3.42 -37.36 -6.44
CA LYS A 701 -3.26 -36.52 -5.26
C LYS A 701 -2.76 -35.13 -5.67
N PRO A 702 -3.44 -34.04 -5.29
CA PRO A 702 -2.90 -32.69 -5.45
C PRO A 702 -1.63 -32.52 -4.62
N LEU A 703 -0.68 -31.67 -5.07
CA LEU A 703 0.53 -31.28 -4.32
C LEU A 703 0.23 -30.93 -2.85
N LYS A 704 -0.92 -30.30 -2.59
CA LYS A 704 -1.42 -29.99 -1.26
C LYS A 704 -1.48 -31.22 -0.33
N LYS A 705 -2.00 -32.36 -0.81
CA LYS A 705 -2.09 -33.60 -0.04
C LYS A 705 -0.70 -34.19 0.29
N TRP A 706 0.28 -34.04 -0.60
CA TRP A 706 1.64 -34.48 -0.33
C TRP A 706 2.28 -33.62 0.77
N LEU A 707 2.14 -32.29 0.69
CA LEU A 707 2.61 -31.38 1.74
C LEU A 707 1.93 -31.65 3.09
N GLU A 708 0.64 -31.97 3.10
CA GLU A 708 -0.09 -32.39 4.31
C GLU A 708 0.50 -33.67 4.92
N SER A 709 0.86 -34.66 4.09
CA SER A 709 1.54 -35.89 4.55
C SER A 709 2.91 -35.60 5.16
N ARG A 710 3.76 -34.83 4.45
CA ARG A 710 5.08 -34.41 4.96
C ARG A 710 4.97 -33.74 6.32
N ARG A 711 4.05 -32.77 6.45
CA ARG A 711 3.90 -32.00 7.69
C ARG A 711 3.43 -32.88 8.84
N LYS A 712 2.60 -33.89 8.56
CA LYS A 712 2.20 -34.89 9.55
C LYS A 712 3.41 -35.69 10.05
N GLU A 713 4.27 -36.17 9.15
CA GLU A 713 5.52 -36.89 9.51
C GLU A 713 6.44 -36.01 10.39
N VAL A 714 6.62 -34.73 10.02
CA VAL A 714 7.42 -33.79 10.82
C VAL A 714 6.80 -33.57 12.21
N SER A 715 5.48 -33.41 12.30
CA SER A 715 4.80 -33.26 13.59
C SER A 715 4.94 -34.50 14.48
N GLU A 716 4.90 -35.69 13.90
CA GLU A 716 5.12 -36.95 14.63
C GLU A 716 6.56 -37.05 15.15
N LEU A 717 7.56 -36.66 14.34
CA LEU A 717 8.95 -36.55 14.79
C LEU A 717 9.10 -35.57 15.96
N VAL A 718 8.52 -34.38 15.85
CA VAL A 718 8.56 -33.35 16.90
C VAL A 718 7.92 -33.86 18.20
N ALA A 719 6.80 -34.58 18.10
CA ALA A 719 6.11 -35.16 19.26
C ALA A 719 6.92 -36.29 19.92
N SER A 720 7.74 -37.02 19.16
CA SER A 720 8.61 -38.08 19.69
C SER A 720 9.88 -37.56 20.37
N ALA A 721 10.29 -36.32 20.09
CA ALA A 721 11.45 -35.69 20.70
C ALA A 721 11.15 -35.21 22.13
N THR A 722 12.17 -35.21 23.01
CA THR A 722 12.02 -34.82 24.43
C THR A 722 11.31 -33.47 24.58
N PRO A 723 10.22 -33.38 25.36
CA PRO A 723 9.48 -32.14 25.51
C PRO A 723 10.36 -31.08 26.18
N VAL A 724 10.75 -30.06 25.42
CA VAL A 724 11.35 -28.83 25.93
C VAL A 724 10.22 -27.79 25.94
N GLN A 725 9.95 -27.15 27.08
CA GLN A 725 8.80 -26.25 27.24
C GLN A 725 8.90 -24.98 26.38
N THR A 726 10.09 -24.39 26.23
CA THR A 726 10.32 -23.19 25.40
C THR A 726 11.78 -23.17 24.97
N LEU A 727 12.03 -22.93 23.67
CA LEU A 727 13.38 -22.76 23.14
C LEU A 727 13.75 -21.28 23.14
N ASP A 728 14.91 -20.96 23.71
CA ASP A 728 15.56 -19.67 23.47
C ASP A 728 16.19 -19.70 22.07
N PRO A 729 15.90 -18.72 21.19
CA PRO A 729 16.62 -18.55 19.94
C PRO A 729 18.15 -18.58 20.09
N ALA A 730 18.71 -18.08 21.20
CA ALA A 730 20.14 -18.09 21.48
C ALA A 730 20.72 -19.51 21.57
N ASP A 731 20.01 -20.43 22.23
CA ASP A 731 20.44 -21.82 22.37
C ASP A 731 20.45 -22.52 21.01
N VAL A 732 19.38 -22.32 20.21
CA VAL A 732 19.29 -22.87 18.85
C VAL A 732 20.41 -22.33 17.95
N ILE A 733 20.79 -21.06 18.10
CA ILE A 733 21.92 -20.47 17.38
C ILE A 733 23.22 -21.14 17.76
N GLN A 734 23.47 -21.33 19.07
CA GLN A 734 24.73 -21.93 19.53
C GLN A 734 24.85 -23.39 19.06
N GLU A 735 23.80 -24.19 19.23
CA GLU A 735 23.77 -25.58 18.74
C GLU A 735 23.97 -25.64 17.22
N ALA A 736 23.38 -24.71 16.48
CA ALA A 736 23.54 -24.63 15.03
C ALA A 736 24.97 -24.25 14.61
N ILE A 737 25.64 -23.35 15.35
CA ILE A 737 27.05 -22.99 15.12
C ILE A 737 27.94 -24.20 15.38
N ASP A 738 27.74 -24.89 16.51
CA ASP A 738 28.50 -26.08 16.89
C ASP A 738 28.35 -27.18 15.83
N GLN A 739 27.11 -27.39 15.34
CA GLN A 739 26.83 -28.35 14.28
C GLN A 739 27.38 -27.90 12.91
N ALA A 740 27.40 -26.61 12.61
CA ALA A 740 27.93 -26.07 11.35
C ALA A 740 29.46 -26.20 11.25
N GLY A 741 30.17 -26.02 12.36
CA GLY A 741 31.63 -26.04 12.42
C GLY A 741 32.27 -25.08 11.42
N ASP A 742 33.16 -25.59 10.57
CA ASP A 742 33.89 -24.84 9.54
C ASP A 742 33.01 -24.26 8.42
N CYS A 743 31.75 -24.71 8.30
CA CYS A 743 30.80 -24.13 7.36
C CYS A 743 30.25 -22.76 7.83
N TRP A 744 30.41 -22.42 9.12
CA TRP A 744 30.04 -21.12 9.65
C TRP A 744 31.08 -20.06 9.28
N GLN A 745 30.81 -19.33 8.20
CA GLN A 745 31.70 -18.30 7.64
C GLN A 745 31.37 -16.86 8.09
N ALA A 746 32.29 -15.94 7.79
CA ALA A 746 32.18 -14.50 8.07
C ALA A 746 30.89 -13.81 7.55
N LYS A 747 30.30 -14.30 6.45
CA LYS A 747 29.00 -13.78 5.95
C LYS A 747 27.86 -14.05 6.95
N HIS A 748 27.86 -15.20 7.63
CA HIS A 748 26.87 -15.52 8.66
C HIS A 748 27.07 -14.62 9.89
N GLU A 749 28.31 -14.42 10.34
CA GLU A 749 28.65 -13.50 11.43
C GLU A 749 28.22 -12.06 11.11
N GLN A 750 28.49 -11.58 9.89
CA GLN A 750 28.08 -10.26 9.44
C GLN A 750 26.55 -10.10 9.48
N GLU A 751 25.81 -11.10 9.02
CA GLU A 751 24.34 -11.08 9.08
C GLU A 751 23.86 -11.12 10.54
N CYS A 752 24.45 -11.94 11.41
CA CYS A 752 24.15 -11.97 12.85
C CYS A 752 24.39 -10.61 13.52
N ALA A 753 25.53 -9.96 13.27
CA ALA A 753 25.84 -8.64 13.78
C ALA A 753 24.85 -7.57 13.27
N ARG A 754 24.42 -7.69 11.99
CA ARG A 754 23.39 -6.82 11.42
C ARG A 754 22.04 -7.02 12.11
N GLN A 755 21.71 -8.24 12.52
CA GLN A 755 20.51 -8.53 13.30
C GLN A 755 20.61 -7.98 14.72
N ASP A 756 21.77 -8.10 15.38
CA ASP A 756 22.00 -7.51 16.72
C ASP A 756 21.83 -5.99 16.72
N ALA A 757 22.36 -5.30 15.70
CA ALA A 757 22.14 -3.87 15.54
C ALA A 757 20.65 -3.50 15.37
N LEU A 758 19.87 -4.35 14.69
CA LEU A 758 18.42 -4.15 14.55
C LEU A 758 17.67 -4.42 15.84
N VAL A 759 18.03 -5.45 16.61
CA VAL A 759 17.46 -5.71 17.94
C VAL A 759 17.72 -4.51 18.84
N PHE A 760 18.96 -4.01 18.88
CA PHE A 760 19.31 -2.84 19.66
C PHE A 760 18.48 -1.62 19.26
N ALA A 761 18.33 -1.34 17.96
CA ALA A 761 17.47 -0.26 17.50
C ALA A 761 16.00 -0.43 17.93
N LYS A 762 15.46 -1.65 17.89
CA LYS A 762 14.10 -1.95 18.39
C LYS A 762 14.01 -1.78 19.91
N GLN A 763 15.05 -2.12 20.67
CA GLN A 763 15.11 -1.87 22.11
C GLN A 763 15.11 -0.38 22.42
N LEU A 764 15.84 0.45 21.66
CA LEU A 764 15.79 1.91 21.81
C LEU A 764 14.37 2.46 21.55
N GLU A 765 13.72 1.99 20.48
CA GLU A 765 12.32 2.37 20.17
C GLU A 765 11.35 1.94 21.30
N ALA A 766 11.51 0.74 21.85
CA ALA A 766 10.70 0.24 22.95
C ALA A 766 10.97 1.00 24.27
N ALA A 767 12.23 1.35 24.53
CA ALA A 767 12.64 2.16 25.69
C ALA A 767 12.00 3.56 25.62
N ASN A 768 12.04 4.22 24.46
CA ASN A 768 11.38 5.53 24.24
C ASN A 768 9.88 5.49 24.48
N LYS A 769 9.23 4.34 24.28
CA LYS A 769 7.79 4.15 24.51
C LYS A 769 7.48 3.62 25.92
N ASN A 770 8.48 3.52 26.79
CA ASN A 770 8.35 2.92 28.12
C ASN A 770 7.74 1.50 28.05
N GLN A 771 8.21 0.68 27.11
CA GLN A 771 7.74 -0.70 26.90
C GLN A 771 8.74 -1.75 27.39
N LEU A 772 9.95 -1.34 27.78
CA LEU A 772 10.93 -2.24 28.40
C LEU A 772 10.71 -2.28 29.92
N LEU A 773 10.88 -3.47 30.50
CA LEU A 773 10.89 -3.67 31.94
C LEU A 773 12.18 -3.11 32.54
N ARG A 774 12.15 -2.84 33.85
CA ARG A 774 13.26 -2.21 34.57
C ARG A 774 14.58 -2.98 34.44
N HIS A 775 14.55 -4.31 34.39
CA HIS A 775 15.75 -5.13 34.27
C HIS A 775 16.28 -5.22 32.81
N GLU A 776 15.46 -4.86 31.81
CA GLU A 776 15.82 -4.81 30.39
C GLU A 776 16.47 -3.45 30.03
N LEU A 777 16.25 -2.42 30.85
CA LEU A 777 16.80 -1.07 30.69
C LEU A 777 18.23 -0.99 31.23
N SER A 778 19.21 -1.23 30.36
CA SER A 778 20.60 -0.89 30.66
C SER A 778 20.86 0.62 30.58
N ASN A 779 21.88 1.12 31.29
CA ASN A 779 22.29 2.53 31.21
C ASN A 779 22.58 2.97 29.76
N ALA A 780 23.23 2.09 28.99
CA ALA A 780 23.52 2.34 27.58
C ALA A 780 22.23 2.49 26.75
N ILE A 781 21.21 1.66 26.98
CA ILE A 781 19.92 1.77 26.29
C ILE A 781 19.23 3.09 26.65
N ALA A 782 19.19 3.44 27.94
CA ALA A 782 18.55 4.67 28.41
C ALA A 782 19.21 5.94 27.84
N GLU A 783 20.55 6.01 27.83
CA GLU A 783 21.28 7.15 27.27
C GLU A 783 21.08 7.28 25.75
N ASN A 784 21.16 6.16 25.01
CA ASN A 784 20.97 6.16 23.56
C ASN A 784 19.52 6.45 23.15
N ALA A 785 18.55 6.07 23.98
CA ALA A 785 17.13 6.35 23.77
C ALA A 785 16.86 7.87 23.77
N ASN A 786 17.39 8.59 24.75
CA ASN A 786 17.34 10.06 24.82
C ASN A 786 18.05 10.73 23.63
N LEU A 787 19.23 10.24 23.24
CA LEU A 787 19.97 10.77 22.09
C LEU A 787 19.21 10.56 20.77
N LEU A 788 18.48 9.45 20.65
CA LEU A 788 17.65 9.16 19.49
C LEU A 788 16.49 10.17 19.38
N GLU A 789 15.84 10.51 20.49
CA GLU A 789 14.77 11.52 20.52
C GLU A 789 15.29 12.90 20.08
N ASP A 790 16.43 13.34 20.61
CA ASP A 790 17.09 14.59 20.21
C ASP A 790 17.47 14.61 18.72
N ALA A 791 17.97 13.50 18.20
CA ALA A 791 18.33 13.35 16.80
C ALA A 791 17.09 13.39 15.90
N GLU A 792 15.99 12.74 16.30
CA GLU A 792 14.71 12.77 15.60
C GLU A 792 14.11 14.18 15.56
N ALA A 793 14.16 14.92 16.67
CA ALA A 793 13.72 16.32 16.74
C ALA A 793 14.53 17.23 15.78
N LYS A 794 15.86 17.08 15.74
CA LYS A 794 16.73 17.81 14.80
C LYS A 794 16.43 17.46 13.34
N ASN A 795 16.21 16.17 13.06
CA ASN A 795 15.87 15.70 11.73
C ASN A 795 14.51 16.24 11.27
N ARG A 796 13.53 16.32 12.17
CA ARG A 796 12.22 16.93 11.92
C ARG A 796 12.35 18.40 11.56
N ALA A 797 13.01 19.20 12.41
CA ALA A 797 13.24 20.62 12.13
C ALA A 797 14.00 20.86 10.81
N LYS A 798 14.88 19.94 10.41
CA LYS A 798 15.54 19.99 9.10
C LYS A 798 14.59 19.68 7.95
N ARG A 799 13.68 18.71 8.10
CA ARG A 799 12.65 18.37 7.11
C ARG A 799 11.69 19.54 6.90
N ASP A 800 11.15 20.09 7.98
CA ASP A 800 10.21 21.22 7.91
C ASP A 800 10.82 22.40 7.14
N ARG A 801 12.09 22.75 7.45
CA ARG A 801 12.82 23.80 6.70
C ARG A 801 13.05 23.49 5.22
N LEU A 802 13.21 22.21 4.86
CA LEU A 802 13.38 21.80 3.46
C LEU A 802 12.06 21.86 2.71
N GLU A 803 10.97 21.49 3.38
CA GLU A 803 9.63 21.58 2.83
C GLU A 803 9.20 23.03 2.65
N ASP A 804 9.38 23.89 3.65
CA ASP A 804 9.11 25.33 3.54
C ASP A 804 9.84 25.93 2.34
N LYS A 805 11.10 25.55 2.14
CA LYS A 805 11.89 25.97 0.98
C LYS A 805 11.34 25.43 -0.34
N MET A 806 10.82 24.21 -0.36
CA MET A 806 10.22 23.61 -1.55
C MET A 806 8.88 24.27 -1.87
N GLN A 807 8.04 24.52 -0.87
CA GLN A 807 6.78 25.26 -1.02
C GLN A 807 7.04 26.68 -1.54
N LEU A 808 8.04 27.38 -0.97
CA LEU A 808 8.51 28.68 -1.46
C LEU A 808 9.03 28.65 -2.91
N ARG A 809 9.58 27.52 -3.37
CA ARG A 809 10.04 27.36 -4.76
C ARG A 809 8.90 27.09 -5.74
N LEU A 810 7.83 26.48 -5.26
CA LEU A 810 6.65 26.14 -6.05
C LEU A 810 5.61 27.26 -6.06
N SER A 811 5.62 28.14 -5.04
CA SER A 811 4.73 29.29 -4.99
C SER A 811 5.19 30.38 -5.97
N ARG A 812 4.23 30.98 -6.68
CA ARG A 812 4.48 32.16 -7.51
C ARG A 812 4.23 33.40 -6.66
N PRO A 813 5.22 34.27 -6.45
CA PRO A 813 5.01 35.53 -5.74
C PRO A 813 4.16 36.49 -6.57
N GLN A 814 3.41 37.36 -5.90
CA GLN A 814 2.76 38.50 -6.56
C GLN A 814 3.80 39.57 -6.86
N PHE A 815 3.90 39.98 -8.12
CA PHE A 815 4.81 41.02 -8.55
C PHE A 815 4.07 42.35 -8.64
N ASN A 816 4.57 43.38 -7.95
CA ASN A 816 4.13 44.75 -8.17
C ASN A 816 5.15 45.46 -9.06
N LEU A 817 4.79 45.68 -10.33
CA LEU A 817 5.64 46.35 -11.31
C LEU A 817 5.54 47.88 -11.29
N PHE A 818 4.63 48.45 -10.50
CA PHE A 818 4.37 49.88 -10.48
C PHE A 818 5.61 50.69 -10.08
N GLY A 819 5.98 51.69 -10.88
CA GLY A 819 7.10 52.59 -10.62
C GLY A 819 8.50 51.99 -10.83
N MET A 820 8.57 50.70 -11.18
CA MET A 820 9.84 50.01 -11.44
C MET A 820 10.52 50.50 -12.73
N THR A 821 11.84 50.40 -12.74
CA THR A 821 12.68 50.70 -13.89
C THR A 821 12.93 49.45 -14.72
N VAL A 822 12.78 49.55 -16.04
CA VAL A 822 12.91 48.42 -16.98
C VAL A 822 14.00 48.68 -17.99
N HIS A 823 14.78 47.64 -18.29
CA HIS A 823 15.67 47.59 -19.44
C HIS A 823 15.34 46.38 -20.31
N CYS A 824 15.03 46.61 -21.59
CA CYS A 824 14.70 45.54 -22.53
C CYS A 824 15.89 45.28 -23.46
N GLU A 825 16.16 44.01 -23.74
CA GLU A 825 17.08 43.61 -24.82
C GLU A 825 16.62 44.21 -26.16
N ALA A 826 17.59 44.60 -27.00
CA ALA A 826 17.29 45.26 -28.26
C ALA A 826 16.47 44.35 -29.20
N GLY A 827 15.44 44.91 -29.83
CA GLY A 827 14.60 44.20 -30.80
C GLY A 827 13.48 43.32 -30.22
N LEU A 828 13.26 43.32 -28.90
CA LEU A 828 12.18 42.54 -28.28
C LEU A 828 10.77 43.10 -28.50
N PHE A 829 10.65 44.42 -28.63
CA PHE A 829 9.39 45.14 -28.77
C PHE A 829 9.53 46.22 -29.83
N THR A 830 8.41 46.58 -30.46
CA THR A 830 8.33 47.84 -31.21
C THR A 830 8.23 49.02 -30.24
N ASP A 831 8.72 50.21 -30.62
CA ASP A 831 8.67 51.40 -29.75
C ASP A 831 7.24 51.71 -29.28
N VAL A 832 6.23 51.49 -30.14
CA VAL A 832 4.82 51.68 -29.81
C VAL A 832 4.33 50.67 -28.77
N GLU A 833 4.69 49.40 -28.93
CA GLU A 833 4.30 48.33 -28.00
C GLU A 833 4.95 48.52 -26.62
N LEU A 834 6.23 48.87 -26.59
CA LEU A 834 6.97 49.10 -25.35
C LEU A 834 6.41 50.31 -24.58
N ASN A 835 6.20 51.43 -25.27
CA ASN A 835 5.62 52.63 -24.64
C ASN A 835 4.22 52.36 -24.07
N ARG A 836 3.40 51.56 -24.75
CA ARG A 836 2.08 51.14 -24.24
C ARG A 836 2.21 50.35 -22.94
N LEU A 837 3.11 49.36 -22.88
CA LEU A 837 3.32 48.53 -21.70
C LEU A 837 3.87 49.32 -20.52
N LEU A 838 4.81 50.23 -20.77
CA LEU A 838 5.39 51.09 -19.74
C LEU A 838 4.34 52.03 -19.12
N LEU A 839 3.47 52.63 -19.95
CA LEU A 839 2.36 53.45 -19.47
C LEU A 839 1.33 52.62 -18.69
N GLN A 840 0.96 51.45 -19.21
CA GLN A 840 -0.02 50.56 -18.58
C GLN A 840 0.40 50.10 -17.18
N HIS A 841 1.69 49.84 -16.97
CA HIS A 841 2.22 49.37 -15.69
C HIS A 841 2.96 50.47 -14.90
N HIS A 842 2.89 51.73 -15.34
CA HIS A 842 3.61 52.87 -14.74
C HIS A 842 5.10 52.62 -14.52
N MET A 843 5.76 51.96 -15.47
CA MET A 843 7.19 51.66 -15.43
C MET A 843 7.99 52.73 -16.17
N ARG A 844 9.27 52.86 -15.82
CA ARG A 844 10.20 53.80 -16.46
C ARG A 844 11.25 53.05 -17.27
N LEU A 845 11.31 53.31 -18.58
CA LEU A 845 12.39 52.78 -19.42
C LEU A 845 13.71 53.43 -19.01
N VAL A 846 14.71 52.62 -18.74
CA VAL A 846 16.06 53.08 -18.44
C VAL A 846 17.01 52.54 -19.49
N MET A 847 17.82 53.43 -20.05
CA MET A 847 18.96 53.08 -20.90
C MET A 847 20.23 53.55 -20.18
N GLY A 848 21.27 52.70 -20.14
CA GLY A 848 22.58 53.09 -19.62
C GLY A 848 22.75 53.03 -18.10
N ASP A 849 22.95 54.18 -17.45
CA ASP A 849 23.62 54.30 -16.13
C ASP A 849 22.70 54.27 -14.89
N ALA A 850 21.39 54.16 -15.06
CA ALA A 850 20.47 54.09 -13.91
C ALA A 850 20.33 52.65 -13.35
N THR A 851 19.91 52.55 -12.08
CA THR A 851 19.54 51.27 -11.46
C THR A 851 18.38 50.66 -12.21
N VAL A 852 18.47 49.36 -12.53
CA VAL A 852 17.43 48.65 -13.27
C VAL A 852 16.79 47.64 -12.33
N ASP A 853 15.48 47.71 -12.16
CA ASP A 853 14.72 46.77 -11.33
C ASP A 853 14.39 45.48 -12.10
N VAL A 854 14.06 45.61 -13.40
CA VAL A 854 13.66 44.49 -14.27
C VAL A 854 14.38 44.54 -15.62
N PHE A 855 15.11 43.47 -15.93
CA PHE A 855 15.68 43.20 -17.24
C PHE A 855 14.76 42.27 -18.02
N VAL A 856 14.36 42.65 -19.23
CA VAL A 856 13.53 41.83 -20.10
C VAL A 856 14.36 41.27 -21.24
N VAL A 857 14.38 39.94 -21.35
CA VAL A 857 15.18 39.17 -22.32
C VAL A 857 14.28 38.24 -23.14
N ALA A 858 14.72 37.87 -24.34
CA ALA A 858 14.01 36.89 -25.17
C ALA A 858 13.93 35.51 -24.49
N ASP A 859 15.07 35.06 -23.94
CA ASP A 859 15.23 33.76 -23.28
C ASP A 859 16.11 33.94 -22.04
N LEU A 860 15.56 33.61 -20.87
CA LEU A 860 16.30 33.72 -19.59
C LEU A 860 17.51 32.78 -19.55
N ALA A 861 17.47 31.63 -20.23
CA ALA A 861 18.60 30.71 -20.27
C ALA A 861 19.76 31.22 -21.14
N ARG A 862 19.50 32.22 -22.00
CA ARG A 862 20.47 32.83 -22.91
C ARG A 862 20.68 34.32 -22.63
N ALA A 863 20.33 34.78 -21.43
CA ALA A 863 20.53 36.16 -21.03
C ALA A 863 22.02 36.53 -21.16
N SER A 864 22.31 37.71 -21.71
CA SER A 864 23.69 38.17 -21.87
C SER A 864 24.43 38.18 -20.53
N SER A 865 25.73 37.86 -20.55
CA SER A 865 26.56 37.86 -19.34
C SER A 865 26.58 39.23 -18.65
N ALA A 866 26.43 40.32 -19.43
CA ALA A 866 26.32 41.68 -18.89
C ALA A 866 25.03 41.90 -18.10
N PHE A 867 23.87 41.47 -18.62
CA PHE A 867 22.60 41.57 -17.92
C PHE A 867 22.59 40.68 -16.67
N SER A 868 23.07 39.44 -16.78
CA SER A 868 23.21 38.54 -15.64
C SER A 868 24.13 39.12 -14.56
N CYS A 869 25.25 39.74 -14.96
CA CYS A 869 26.17 40.38 -14.04
C CYS A 869 25.52 41.56 -13.29
N ILE A 870 24.85 42.46 -14.01
CA ILE A 870 24.19 43.62 -13.39
C ILE A 870 23.05 43.16 -12.48
N ALA A 871 22.22 42.22 -12.95
CA ALA A 871 21.08 41.71 -12.19
C ALA A 871 21.52 41.01 -10.90
N GLY A 872 22.56 40.17 -10.94
CA GLY A 872 23.12 39.53 -9.74
C GLY A 872 23.76 40.51 -8.76
N LEU A 873 24.44 41.56 -9.25
CA LEU A 873 25.05 42.58 -8.40
C LEU A 873 24.02 43.47 -7.70
N GLN A 874 23.01 43.93 -8.43
CA GLN A 874 21.97 44.84 -7.94
C GLN A 874 20.81 44.11 -7.22
N GLY A 875 20.62 42.81 -7.47
CA GLY A 875 19.47 42.05 -7.00
C GLY A 875 18.20 42.31 -7.82
N SER A 876 18.38 42.57 -9.13
CA SER A 876 17.32 42.84 -10.09
C SER A 876 16.63 41.55 -10.56
N ILE A 877 15.55 41.71 -11.33
CA ILE A 877 14.77 40.61 -11.89
C ILE A 877 15.15 40.43 -13.37
N LEU A 878 15.54 39.23 -13.79
CA LEU A 878 15.58 38.84 -15.20
C LEU A 878 14.24 38.21 -15.58
N ALA A 879 13.55 38.75 -16.58
CA ALA A 879 12.19 38.36 -16.93
C ALA A 879 12.03 38.15 -18.44
N SER A 880 11.03 37.36 -18.81
CA SER A 880 10.64 37.14 -20.21
C SER A 880 9.74 38.26 -20.74
N CYS A 881 9.60 38.35 -22.06
CA CYS A 881 8.63 39.27 -22.67
C CYS A 881 7.19 39.02 -22.20
N GLN A 882 6.82 37.76 -21.95
CA GLN A 882 5.48 37.39 -21.47
C GLN A 882 5.21 37.93 -20.05
N PHE A 883 6.24 37.95 -19.22
CA PHE A 883 6.16 38.54 -17.87
C PHE A 883 5.83 40.02 -17.93
N LEU A 884 6.51 40.79 -18.78
CA LEU A 884 6.20 42.21 -18.93
C LEU A 884 4.81 42.44 -19.56
N LYS A 885 4.44 41.67 -20.60
CA LYS A 885 3.15 41.80 -21.29
C LYS A 885 1.94 41.52 -20.39
N SER A 886 2.11 40.72 -19.34
CA SER A 886 1.07 40.33 -18.39
C SER A 886 1.09 41.12 -17.09
N GLY A 887 1.95 42.14 -16.95
CA GLY A 887 2.09 42.86 -15.69
C GLY A 887 2.67 42.01 -14.54
N GLY A 888 3.36 40.92 -14.85
CA GLY A 888 3.94 40.00 -13.86
C GLY A 888 3.07 38.78 -13.52
N GLU A 889 1.87 38.67 -14.08
CA GLU A 889 0.96 37.54 -13.81
C GLU A 889 1.42 36.23 -14.47
N VAL A 890 1.95 36.29 -15.69
CA VAL A 890 2.26 35.12 -16.52
C VAL A 890 3.67 35.20 -17.09
N GLY A 891 4.37 34.07 -17.20
CA GLY A 891 5.70 33.99 -17.78
C GLY A 891 6.82 33.96 -16.73
N PRO A 892 8.01 33.45 -17.10
CA PRO A 892 9.13 33.28 -16.18
C PRO A 892 9.82 34.60 -15.83
N ALA A 893 10.24 34.71 -14.58
CA ALA A 893 11.05 35.78 -14.00
C ALA A 893 11.96 35.22 -12.88
N VAL A 894 13.21 35.65 -12.82
CA VAL A 894 14.21 35.21 -11.84
C VAL A 894 14.77 36.46 -11.16
N ALA A 895 14.47 36.61 -9.87
CA ALA A 895 15.08 37.64 -9.04
C ALA A 895 16.36 37.11 -8.40
N PHE A 896 17.32 38.00 -8.20
CA PHE A 896 18.57 37.67 -7.50
C PHE A 896 18.67 38.39 -6.16
N HIS A 897 19.42 37.79 -5.23
CA HIS A 897 19.89 38.50 -4.06
C HIS A 897 20.93 39.54 -4.45
N ARG A 898 20.86 40.73 -3.84
CA ARG A 898 21.78 41.83 -4.12
C ARG A 898 23.18 41.53 -3.57
N ALA A 899 24.09 41.08 -4.42
CA ALA A 899 25.45 40.72 -4.02
C ALA A 899 26.22 41.91 -3.40
N LEU A 900 25.94 43.15 -3.85
CA LEU A 900 26.59 44.38 -3.38
C LEU A 900 26.31 44.74 -1.91
N GLN A 901 25.32 44.13 -1.27
CA GLN A 901 25.05 44.33 0.18
C GLN A 901 26.05 43.60 1.07
N THR A 902 26.69 42.54 0.56
CA THR A 902 27.67 41.79 1.36
C THR A 902 29.06 42.36 1.13
N LYS A 903 29.76 42.77 2.19
CA LYS A 903 31.10 43.37 2.11
C LYS A 903 32.09 42.45 1.38
N ARG A 904 32.68 42.94 0.27
CA ARG A 904 33.69 42.22 -0.52
C ARG A 904 34.81 43.14 -0.98
N PHE A 905 35.92 42.54 -1.38
CA PHE A 905 37.06 43.19 -2.01
C PHE A 905 37.33 42.49 -3.34
N LEU A 906 37.46 43.25 -4.42
CA LEU A 906 37.51 42.70 -5.77
C LEU A 906 38.75 43.19 -6.53
N PHE A 907 39.57 42.25 -6.98
CA PHE A 907 40.60 42.47 -7.99
C PHE A 907 40.07 42.04 -9.37
N MET A 908 40.37 42.81 -10.40
CA MET A 908 40.09 42.44 -11.80
C MET A 908 41.36 42.58 -12.63
N SER A 909 41.78 41.49 -13.27
CA SER A 909 42.98 41.49 -14.12
C SER A 909 42.83 42.41 -15.34
N PHE A 910 43.93 42.67 -16.03
CA PHE A 910 43.88 43.46 -17.27
C PHE A 910 43.19 42.67 -18.40
N ASP A 911 43.51 41.39 -18.54
CA ASP A 911 42.99 40.57 -19.63
C ASP A 911 41.49 40.29 -19.46
N PHE A 912 41.01 40.07 -18.23
CA PHE A 912 39.58 39.94 -17.95
C PHE A 912 38.79 41.19 -18.38
N ARG A 913 39.39 42.38 -18.20
CA ARG A 913 38.75 43.65 -18.61
C ARG A 913 38.69 43.80 -20.12
N ASN A 914 39.67 43.26 -20.85
CA ASN A 914 39.71 43.31 -22.30
C ASN A 914 38.80 42.25 -22.94
N GLU A 915 38.74 41.05 -22.36
CA GLU A 915 37.91 39.95 -22.85
C GLU A 915 36.41 40.17 -22.54
N HIS A 916 36.10 40.79 -21.39
CA HIS A 916 34.72 41.02 -20.94
C HIS A 916 34.45 42.50 -20.62
N PRO A 917 34.58 43.42 -21.60
CA PRO A 917 34.56 44.85 -21.36
C PRO A 917 33.22 45.34 -20.77
N LEU A 918 32.10 44.77 -21.21
CA LEU A 918 30.77 45.13 -20.71
C LEU A 918 30.56 44.74 -19.24
N CYS A 919 30.97 43.53 -18.84
CA CYS A 919 30.86 43.08 -17.46
C CYS A 919 31.83 43.85 -16.55
N ALA A 920 33.07 44.06 -17.00
CA ALA A 920 34.06 44.83 -16.25
C ALA A 920 33.63 46.29 -16.03
N ALA A 921 33.07 46.95 -17.06
CA ALA A 921 32.53 48.30 -16.95
C ALA A 921 31.36 48.34 -15.95
N ALA A 922 30.42 47.39 -16.04
CA ALA A 922 29.30 47.28 -15.12
C ALA A 922 29.75 47.08 -13.66
N ILE A 923 30.68 46.16 -13.42
CA ILE A 923 31.24 45.91 -12.08
C ILE A 923 31.89 47.17 -11.51
N ARG A 924 32.77 47.84 -12.27
CA ARG A 924 33.43 49.08 -11.82
C ARG A 924 32.43 50.16 -11.44
N ARG A 925 31.46 50.41 -12.32
CA ARG A 925 30.42 51.42 -12.12
C ARG A 925 29.61 51.12 -10.84
N LEU A 926 29.17 49.88 -10.68
CA LEU A 926 28.31 49.49 -9.56
C LEU A 926 29.07 49.42 -8.23
N THR A 927 30.34 49.04 -8.25
CA THR A 927 31.17 49.00 -7.04
C THR A 927 31.54 50.39 -6.52
N GLN A 928 31.60 51.41 -7.40
CA GLN A 928 31.87 52.81 -7.05
C GLN A 928 30.61 53.60 -6.62
N GLY A 929 29.41 53.06 -6.82
CA GLY A 929 28.16 53.74 -6.47
C GLY A 929 27.90 53.78 -4.95
N ASN A 930 27.14 54.78 -4.50
CA ASN A 930 26.81 55.04 -3.07
C ASN A 930 26.12 53.89 -2.32
N GLY A 931 25.68 52.83 -3.02
CA GLY A 931 24.99 51.66 -2.45
C GLY A 931 25.80 50.35 -2.48
N SER A 932 27.11 50.42 -2.66
CA SER A 932 28.02 49.26 -2.70
C SER A 932 28.83 49.14 -1.43
N THR A 933 28.91 47.92 -0.87
CA THR A 933 29.86 47.58 0.21
C THR A 933 31.16 46.97 -0.32
N TRP A 934 31.28 46.85 -1.65
CA TRP A 934 32.43 46.27 -2.32
C TRP A 934 33.51 47.32 -2.52
N LYS A 935 34.78 46.93 -2.31
CA LYS A 935 35.96 47.77 -2.56
C LYS A 935 36.84 47.14 -3.64
N THR A 936 37.42 47.93 -4.52
CA THR A 936 38.37 47.45 -5.52
C THR A 936 39.77 47.30 -4.94
N LEU A 937 40.51 46.30 -5.41
CA LEU A 937 41.94 46.10 -5.15
C LEU A 937 42.72 46.40 -6.44
N ASP A 938 43.86 47.07 -6.31
CA ASP A 938 44.61 47.57 -7.47
C ASP A 938 45.53 46.51 -8.08
N THR A 939 46.05 45.58 -7.27
CA THR A 939 47.01 44.56 -7.74
C THR A 939 46.64 43.14 -7.31
N LEU A 940 47.06 42.15 -8.11
CA LEU A 940 46.93 40.73 -7.78
C LEU A 940 47.71 40.38 -6.50
N GLN A 941 48.85 41.03 -6.26
CA GLN A 941 49.65 40.86 -5.06
C GLN A 941 48.89 41.28 -3.80
N ASP A 942 48.11 42.36 -3.87
CA ASP A 942 47.28 42.80 -2.74
C ASP A 942 46.16 41.80 -2.45
N TRP A 943 45.54 41.23 -3.48
CA TRP A 943 44.56 40.16 -3.27
C TRP A 943 45.19 38.91 -2.63
N LEU A 944 46.36 38.45 -3.12
CA LEU A 944 47.08 37.30 -2.55
C LEU A 944 47.46 37.53 -1.08
N ARG A 945 48.00 38.71 -0.77
CA ARG A 945 48.32 39.11 0.62
C ARG A 945 47.10 39.06 1.52
N ASN A 946 45.96 39.59 1.06
CA ASN A 946 44.72 39.60 1.84
C ASN A 946 44.09 38.20 2.00
N GLN A 947 44.20 37.33 0.98
CA GLN A 947 43.77 35.93 1.08
C GLN A 947 44.53 35.17 2.18
N ILE A 948 45.85 35.39 2.27
CA ILE A 948 46.71 34.75 3.27
C ILE A 948 46.46 35.37 4.66
N ALA A 949 46.48 36.71 4.76
CA ALA A 949 46.32 37.42 6.02
C ALA A 949 44.92 37.23 6.66
N HIS A 950 43.89 36.99 5.84
CA HIS A 950 42.51 36.85 6.29
C HIS A 950 41.88 35.52 5.87
N ALA A 951 42.60 34.40 6.04
CA ALA A 951 42.15 33.06 5.63
C ALA A 951 40.75 32.68 6.16
N LYS A 952 40.37 33.08 7.38
CA LYS A 952 39.01 32.85 7.95
C LYS A 952 37.90 33.60 7.19
N PHE A 953 38.23 34.66 6.46
CA PHE A 953 37.32 35.49 5.67
C PHE A 953 37.68 35.51 4.18
N ALA A 954 38.39 34.48 3.70
CA ALA A 954 38.83 34.33 2.31
C ALA A 954 37.72 34.56 1.27
N SER A 955 36.47 34.18 1.60
CA SER A 955 35.29 34.40 0.76
C SER A 955 34.92 35.87 0.52
N SER A 956 35.54 36.78 1.27
CA SER A 956 35.34 38.22 1.14
C SER A 956 36.25 38.85 0.07
N TYR A 957 37.28 38.16 -0.40
CA TYR A 957 38.26 38.68 -1.35
C TYR A 957 38.18 37.90 -2.66
N LEU A 958 37.79 38.55 -3.74
CA LEU A 958 37.53 37.92 -5.03
C LEU A 958 38.54 38.43 -6.07
N ALA A 959 39.01 37.55 -6.96
CA ALA A 959 39.82 37.91 -8.10
C ALA A 959 39.16 37.42 -9.38
N LEU A 960 38.95 38.32 -10.34
CA LEU A 960 38.43 37.99 -11.67
C LEU A 960 39.56 37.99 -12.69
N MET A 961 39.66 36.91 -13.44
CA MET A 961 40.70 36.64 -14.43
C MET A 961 40.14 35.78 -15.57
N THR A 962 40.83 35.75 -16.71
CA THR A 962 40.46 34.89 -17.85
C THR A 962 40.77 33.42 -17.55
N GLU A 963 40.22 32.49 -18.34
CA GLU A 963 40.56 31.06 -18.23
C GLU A 963 42.06 30.81 -18.49
N ALA A 964 42.65 31.56 -19.42
CA ALA A 964 44.08 31.51 -19.72
C ALA A 964 44.94 31.93 -18.51
N GLU A 965 44.65 33.10 -17.92
CA GLU A 965 45.37 33.61 -16.73
C GLU A 965 45.24 32.66 -15.53
N LYS A 966 44.06 32.06 -15.36
CA LYS A 966 43.80 31.10 -14.28
C LYS A 966 44.58 29.80 -14.47
N GLY A 967 44.72 29.33 -15.72
CA GLY A 967 45.44 28.11 -16.08
C GLY A 967 46.96 28.24 -16.03
N GLU A 968 47.51 29.41 -16.37
CA GLU A 968 48.97 29.66 -16.39
C GLU A 968 49.63 29.59 -15.01
N HIS A 969 48.90 29.93 -13.95
CA HIS A 969 49.41 29.90 -12.59
C HIS A 969 48.88 28.68 -11.82
N ARG A 970 49.76 27.69 -11.56
CA ARG A 970 49.43 26.46 -10.81
C ARG A 970 48.77 26.71 -9.44
N GLN A 971 49.06 27.85 -8.79
CA GLN A 971 48.45 28.26 -7.52
C GLN A 971 47.03 28.84 -7.66
N LEU A 972 46.69 29.40 -8.83
CA LEU A 972 45.38 30.02 -9.11
C LEU A 972 44.40 29.03 -9.77
N ALA A 973 44.91 28.05 -10.52
CA ALA A 973 44.11 27.06 -11.24
C ALA A 973 43.03 26.39 -10.37
N ASN A 974 43.39 26.03 -9.12
CA ASN A 974 42.48 25.39 -8.16
C ASN A 974 41.93 26.34 -7.09
N HIS A 975 42.21 27.64 -7.17
CA HIS A 975 41.84 28.58 -6.12
C HIS A 975 40.36 29.00 -6.24
N LYS A 976 39.54 28.65 -5.24
CA LYS A 976 38.07 28.85 -5.24
C LYS A 976 37.63 30.30 -5.47
N TYR A 977 38.42 31.28 -5.02
CA TYR A 977 38.10 32.71 -5.10
C TYR A 977 38.84 33.45 -6.24
N ALA A 978 39.61 32.71 -7.04
CA ALA A 978 40.06 33.14 -8.36
C ALA A 978 39.04 32.61 -9.38
N MET A 979 38.21 33.50 -9.90
CA MET A 979 37.01 33.15 -10.65
C MET A 979 37.13 33.65 -12.10
N THR A 980 36.70 32.80 -13.02
CA THR A 980 36.39 33.22 -14.39
C THR A 980 34.98 33.83 -14.44
N LEU A 981 34.56 34.39 -15.58
CA LEU A 981 33.27 35.06 -15.67
C LEU A 981 32.11 34.14 -15.28
N ASP A 982 32.10 32.89 -15.76
CA ASP A 982 31.05 31.92 -15.47
C ASP A 982 30.99 31.55 -13.98
N MET A 983 32.16 31.34 -13.36
CA MET A 983 32.27 31.11 -11.92
C MET A 983 31.77 32.31 -11.11
N PHE A 984 32.09 33.52 -11.57
CA PHE A 984 31.66 34.75 -10.92
C PHE A 984 30.15 34.94 -11.04
N LEU A 985 29.57 34.75 -12.22
CA LEU A 985 28.12 34.79 -12.44
C LEU A 985 27.41 33.77 -11.56
N SER A 986 27.89 32.53 -11.49
CA SER A 986 27.36 31.51 -10.57
C SER A 986 27.43 31.94 -9.10
N PHE A 987 28.46 32.69 -8.72
CA PHE A 987 28.64 33.21 -7.36
C PHE A 987 27.67 34.35 -7.01
N ILE A 988 27.44 35.31 -7.92
CA ILE A 988 26.61 36.50 -7.67
C ILE A 988 25.13 36.30 -8.02
N CYS A 989 24.79 35.47 -9.00
CA CYS A 989 23.42 35.21 -9.46
C CYS A 989 22.72 34.19 -8.54
N LYS A 990 22.74 34.43 -7.23
CA LYS A 990 22.00 33.63 -6.26
C LYS A 990 20.52 33.99 -6.35
N VAL A 991 19.73 33.06 -6.86
CA VAL A 991 18.29 33.22 -7.06
C VAL A 991 17.59 33.45 -5.72
N ASP A 992 16.79 34.50 -5.65
CA ASP A 992 15.84 34.76 -4.58
C ASP A 992 14.50 34.10 -4.95
N HIS A 993 14.28 32.89 -4.43
CA HIS A 993 13.07 32.12 -4.74
C HIS A 993 11.79 32.81 -4.29
N SER A 994 11.84 33.64 -3.23
CA SER A 994 10.66 34.39 -2.74
C SER A 994 10.20 35.49 -3.70
N ARG A 995 11.08 35.88 -4.64
CA ARG A 995 10.84 36.92 -5.64
C ARG A 995 10.98 36.39 -7.07
N SER A 996 11.00 35.07 -7.27
CA SER A 996 11.16 34.45 -8.59
C SER A 996 9.92 33.65 -8.98
N ALA A 997 9.66 33.54 -10.28
CA ALA A 997 8.57 32.75 -10.83
C ALA A 997 9.06 31.92 -12.03
N LEU A 998 9.01 30.60 -11.90
CA LEU A 998 9.59 29.66 -12.89
C LEU A 998 8.64 29.28 -14.05
N GLY A 999 7.59 30.07 -14.28
CA GLY A 999 6.78 29.99 -15.50
C GLY A 999 5.56 29.07 -15.49
N ILE A 1000 5.27 28.34 -14.41
CA ILE A 1000 4.01 27.56 -14.29
C ILE A 1000 3.04 28.35 -13.40
N GLY A 1001 2.27 29.25 -14.01
CA GLY A 1001 1.04 29.70 -13.39
C GLY A 1001 0.04 28.55 -13.47
N ILE A 1002 -0.11 27.78 -12.39
CA ILE A 1002 -1.34 27.00 -12.22
C ILE A 1002 -2.40 28.06 -11.92
N SER A 1003 -3.23 28.38 -12.91
CA SER A 1003 -4.45 29.13 -12.67
C SER A 1003 -5.23 28.41 -11.56
N SER A 1004 -5.45 29.10 -10.45
CA SER A 1004 -6.37 28.68 -9.39
C SER A 1004 -7.74 28.33 -9.96
#